data_AF-A0AAW2C2H5-F1
#
_entry.id   AF-A0AAW2C2H5-F1
#
_cell.length_a   1.000
_cell.length_b   1.000
_cell.length_c   1.000
_cell.angle_alpha   90.00
_cell.angle_beta   90.00
_cell.angle_gamma   90.00
#
_symmetry.space_group_name_H-M   'P 1'
#
loop_
_entity.id
_entity.type
_entity.pdbx_description
1 polymer ?
#
loop_
_entity_poly.entity_id
_entity_poly.type
_entity_poly.pdbx_seq_one_letter_code
_entity_poly.pdbx_strand_id
1 'polypeptide(L)'
;MASDSLLLGPPEINAKTTTTTAIESSVETLNLSTQEPTLGFTENCSLTYKATGNPCLDFFFHVVPSTPSHETVERVQKAWAYHPLTTLKLICNLRGVRGTGKSDKHRFYTAALWLHKHHPKTLALNARTFADFGYLKDLLEILYLILEGESARGTAKREWDQRKRAKGIGRGMRGRGRGTGRMHFFARKPLANMKKTYKNKNKNKTSKLPKELRVKQNIAKVNLEREHARSMRKERVLAMAKKAFERYNRDPVYRFLHDAVSDVFAEMLKADMQALNEGKHRDISLAAKWCPTIDSAYDKSLLICESIAKRVFPKESDPEYQTLEDAHYAYRVRDRLRKQVLVPLHKVLELPEVYMSANMWETLPYNRVPSVAMKNYKEHFLKHDNKRFQEYLESVKSGERTIAAGALLPHEIIASLKDSDGGQVAELQWKRMVDDLLKKGKLSNCIAVCDVSGSMNGEPMNVCVALGLMISELSEDPWKGQVITFDTNPTIQMVQGDSLSEKTQFIRNMKWGGSTNFQAVFDQILDVAVQADLTEDQLIQKVFVFSDMEFDQASEHHGYGGYYGGYNSMDDDSSDMDSDESESDVNARRQRRNEARQQREREARLRRSGWETDYEVIQRKFREKGYNKVPEIVFWNLRNSKATPVPSDQSGVALVSGFSKNLVKLFLENGGIINPVAVMHEAISGEMYRKLAIYD
;
A
#
# COMPACT_ATOMS: atom_id res chain seq x y z
N MET A 1 43.20 -60.89 5.39
CA MET A 1 42.70 -59.85 6.30
C MET A 1 42.22 -58.67 5.44
N ALA A 2 41.29 -57.88 5.99
CA ALA A 2 40.68 -56.61 5.52
C ALA A 2 41.45 -55.78 4.45
N SER A 3 40.80 -55.00 3.58
CA SER A 3 39.37 -54.61 3.50
C SER A 3 38.98 -54.15 2.10
N ASP A 4 37.83 -54.59 1.59
CA ASP A 4 37.26 -54.11 0.32
C ASP A 4 36.51 -52.78 0.45
N SER A 5 36.67 -51.94 -0.57
CA SER A 5 35.79 -50.81 -0.87
C SER A 5 34.79 -51.20 -1.95
N LEU A 6 33.49 -51.10 -1.69
CA LEU A 6 32.46 -51.31 -2.71
C LEU A 6 31.46 -50.14 -2.79
N LEU A 7 31.35 -49.62 -4.01
CA LEU A 7 30.31 -48.69 -4.45
C LEU A 7 28.93 -49.37 -4.39
N LEU A 8 27.92 -48.64 -3.91
CA LEU A 8 26.52 -48.95 -4.17
C LEU A 8 25.82 -47.69 -4.70
N GLY A 9 25.08 -47.87 -5.80
CA GLY A 9 24.32 -46.80 -6.46
C GLY A 9 23.01 -46.45 -5.74
N PRO A 10 22.23 -45.49 -6.29
CA PRO A 10 21.00 -45.03 -5.65
C PRO A 10 19.89 -46.10 -5.69
N PRO A 11 19.16 -46.33 -4.59
CA PRO A 11 18.00 -47.23 -4.60
C PRO A 11 16.77 -46.57 -5.24
N GLU A 12 15.95 -47.41 -5.86
CA GLU A 12 14.86 -47.01 -6.76
C GLU A 12 13.59 -46.52 -6.05
N ILE A 13 12.79 -45.72 -6.77
CA ILE A 13 11.50 -45.19 -6.30
C ILE A 13 10.42 -46.26 -6.45
N ASN A 14 9.96 -46.82 -5.33
CA ASN A 14 8.94 -47.86 -5.34
C ASN A 14 7.53 -47.25 -5.26
N ALA A 15 6.86 -47.12 -6.41
CA ALA A 15 5.50 -46.58 -6.49
C ALA A 15 4.46 -47.63 -6.09
N LYS A 16 3.60 -47.32 -5.12
CA LYS A 16 2.36 -48.05 -4.86
C LYS A 16 1.16 -47.11 -4.80
N THR A 17 0.26 -47.29 -5.75
CA THR A 17 -1.06 -46.66 -5.80
C THR A 17 -1.99 -47.30 -4.78
N THR A 18 -2.69 -46.50 -3.97
CA THR A 18 -3.92 -46.92 -3.29
C THR A 18 -4.87 -45.73 -3.19
N THR A 19 -6.15 -46.00 -3.38
CA THR A 19 -7.18 -45.00 -3.69
C THR A 19 -8.03 -44.63 -2.47
N THR A 20 -8.50 -43.38 -2.46
CA THR A 20 -9.77 -42.94 -1.80
C THR A 20 -9.76 -42.66 -0.28
N THR A 21 -10.39 -41.52 0.07
CA THR A 21 -10.93 -41.09 1.38
C THR A 21 -10.00 -41.04 2.62
N ALA A 22 -9.44 -39.85 2.88
CA ALA A 22 -9.53 -39.12 4.16
C ALA A 22 -8.77 -37.78 4.04
N ILE A 23 -9.48 -36.65 3.96
CA ILE A 23 -8.88 -35.31 4.08
C ILE A 23 -9.45 -34.66 5.35
N GLU A 24 -8.89 -35.04 6.50
CA GLU A 24 -9.12 -34.34 7.77
C GLU A 24 -7.85 -34.35 8.63
N SER A 25 -7.65 -33.25 9.37
CA SER A 25 -6.62 -33.06 10.42
C SER A 25 -5.14 -33.24 10.03
N SER A 26 -4.49 -32.11 9.71
CA SER A 26 -3.08 -31.85 10.02
C SER A 26 -2.83 -30.33 10.05
N VAL A 27 -3.56 -29.65 10.94
CA VAL A 27 -3.14 -28.33 11.41
C VAL A 27 -2.10 -28.61 12.49
N GLU A 28 -0.81 -28.54 12.15
CA GLU A 28 0.27 -28.58 13.14
C GLU A 28 0.27 -27.29 13.95
N THR A 29 -0.59 -27.26 14.98
CA THR A 29 -0.64 -26.19 15.98
C THR A 29 0.59 -26.30 16.88
N LEU A 30 1.73 -25.82 16.39
CA LEU A 30 2.94 -25.65 17.20
C LEU A 30 2.65 -24.64 18.31
N ASN A 31 2.47 -25.15 19.54
CA ASN A 31 2.19 -24.37 20.75
C ASN A 31 3.37 -23.48 21.16
N LEU A 32 3.61 -22.39 20.42
CA LEU A 32 4.45 -21.28 20.86
C LEU A 32 3.60 -20.25 21.61
N SER A 33 3.60 -20.39 22.95
CA SER A 33 3.29 -19.35 23.95
C SER A 33 2.25 -18.30 23.52
N THR A 34 0.96 -18.65 23.64
CA THR A 34 -0.13 -17.66 23.70
C THR A 34 0.06 -16.78 24.95
N GLN A 35 0.70 -15.62 24.82
CA GLN A 35 0.65 -14.60 25.87
C GLN A 35 -0.79 -14.09 25.99
N GLU A 36 -1.36 -14.07 27.20
CA GLU A 36 -2.69 -13.47 27.42
C GLU A 36 -2.71 -12.04 26.85
N PRO A 37 -3.68 -11.69 26.00
CA PRO A 37 -3.69 -10.41 25.31
C PRO A 37 -3.91 -9.28 26.32
N THR A 38 -2.92 -8.39 26.44
CA THR A 38 -2.94 -7.33 27.45
C THR A 38 -3.92 -6.22 27.09
N LEU A 39 -4.81 -5.88 28.02
CA LEU A 39 -5.74 -4.77 27.88
C LEU A 39 -5.03 -3.40 27.91
N GLY A 40 -5.69 -2.42 27.30
CA GLY A 40 -5.28 -1.03 27.19
C GLY A 40 -6.46 -0.13 26.83
N PHE A 41 -6.16 1.11 26.46
CA PHE A 41 -7.18 2.08 26.08
C PHE A 41 -6.87 2.63 24.67
N THR A 42 -7.92 2.94 23.89
CA THR A 42 -7.81 3.72 22.65
C THR A 42 -7.34 5.15 22.95
N GLU A 43 -6.95 5.93 21.94
CA GLU A 43 -6.65 7.36 22.15
C GLU A 43 -7.88 8.13 22.66
N ASN A 44 -9.09 7.59 22.41
CA ASN A 44 -10.39 8.09 22.89
C ASN A 44 -10.89 7.36 24.16
N CYS A 45 -9.99 6.78 24.95
CA CYS A 45 -10.25 6.19 26.27
C CYS A 45 -11.22 4.99 26.32
N SER A 46 -11.53 4.35 25.20
CA SER A 46 -12.30 3.08 25.18
C SER A 46 -11.42 1.88 25.52
N LEU A 47 -11.96 0.84 26.14
CA LEU A 47 -11.21 -0.35 26.52
C LEU A 47 -10.92 -1.21 25.27
N THR A 48 -9.66 -1.57 25.05
CA THR A 48 -9.21 -2.30 23.84
C THR A 48 -8.04 -3.21 24.15
N TYR A 49 -7.66 -4.12 23.25
CA TYR A 49 -6.43 -4.89 23.39
C TYR A 49 -5.24 -4.10 22.82
N LYS A 50 -4.07 -4.19 23.46
CA LYS A 50 -2.81 -3.58 22.95
C LYS A 50 -2.17 -4.40 21.83
N ALA A 51 -2.52 -5.69 21.74
CA ALA A 51 -2.00 -6.69 20.82
C ALA A 51 -3.00 -7.85 20.73
N THR A 52 -3.00 -8.58 19.61
CA THR A 52 -3.86 -9.75 19.40
C THR A 52 -3.42 -10.99 20.20
N GLY A 53 -2.19 -11.00 20.71
CA GLY A 53 -1.50 -12.18 21.25
C GLY A 53 -0.67 -12.94 20.20
N ASN A 54 -0.81 -12.62 18.90
CA ASN A 54 -0.06 -13.24 17.81
C ASN A 54 0.76 -12.16 17.06
N PRO A 55 2.10 -12.14 17.17
CA PRO A 55 2.95 -11.13 16.54
C PRO A 55 2.86 -11.07 15.00
N CYS A 56 2.57 -12.19 14.33
CA CYS A 56 2.34 -12.20 12.88
C CYS A 56 1.01 -11.55 12.51
N LEU A 57 -0.05 -11.79 13.28
CA LEU A 57 -1.34 -11.14 13.10
C LEU A 57 -1.26 -9.64 13.43
N ASP A 58 -0.51 -9.26 14.46
CA ASP A 58 -0.23 -7.86 14.78
C ASP A 58 0.51 -7.15 13.64
N PHE A 59 1.45 -7.82 12.98
CA PHE A 59 2.08 -7.30 11.76
C PHE A 59 1.09 -7.22 10.59
N PHE A 60 0.25 -8.24 10.41
CA PHE A 60 -0.77 -8.26 9.36
C PHE A 60 -1.85 -7.20 9.56
N PHE A 61 -2.24 -6.85 10.79
CA PHE A 61 -3.29 -5.87 11.04
C PHE A 61 -2.74 -4.45 11.17
N HIS A 62 -1.69 -4.22 11.95
CA HIS A 62 -1.25 -2.85 12.29
C HIS A 62 -0.35 -2.20 11.25
N VAL A 63 0.31 -2.96 10.36
CA VAL A 63 1.17 -2.36 9.33
C VAL A 63 0.35 -1.88 8.13
N VAL A 64 0.20 -0.56 8.06
CA VAL A 64 -0.54 0.19 7.03
C VAL A 64 0.33 1.34 6.47
N PRO A 65 -0.07 2.02 5.37
CA PRO A 65 0.77 3.04 4.75
C PRO A 65 1.22 4.19 5.67
N SER A 66 0.39 4.54 6.66
CA SER A 66 0.68 5.59 7.65
C SER A 66 1.57 5.15 8.82
N THR A 67 1.80 3.85 9.04
CA THR A 67 2.66 3.32 10.12
C THR A 67 4.09 3.84 10.01
N PRO A 68 4.72 4.39 11.04
CA PRO A 68 6.13 4.81 10.97
C PRO A 68 7.09 3.66 10.62
N SER A 69 8.21 3.98 9.98
CA SER A 69 9.22 2.96 9.61
C SER A 69 9.83 2.23 10.81
N HIS A 70 9.99 2.91 11.96
CA HIS A 70 10.50 2.28 13.17
C HIS A 70 9.51 1.27 13.77
N GLU A 71 8.22 1.61 13.86
CA GLU A 71 7.15 0.67 14.26
C GLU A 71 7.04 -0.50 13.28
N THR A 72 7.22 -0.24 11.98
CA THR A 72 7.26 -1.30 10.96
C THR A 72 8.39 -2.29 11.25
N VAL A 73 9.61 -1.80 11.51
CA VAL A 73 10.77 -2.64 11.87
C VAL A 73 10.53 -3.43 13.15
N GLU A 74 10.00 -2.79 14.21
CA GLU A 74 9.72 -3.45 15.48
C GLU A 74 8.71 -4.60 15.31
N ARG A 75 7.64 -4.39 14.52
CA ARG A 75 6.66 -5.43 14.22
C ARG A 75 7.24 -6.54 13.34
N VAL A 76 8.10 -6.24 12.37
CA VAL A 76 8.84 -7.29 11.62
C VAL A 76 9.71 -8.12 12.57
N GLN A 77 10.46 -7.49 13.48
CA GLN A 77 11.33 -8.19 14.43
C GLN A 77 10.53 -9.14 15.33
N LYS A 78 9.43 -8.65 15.91
CA LYS A 78 8.54 -9.46 16.77
C LYS A 78 7.90 -10.62 16.00
N ALA A 79 7.37 -10.36 14.80
CA ALA A 79 6.79 -11.39 13.95
C ALA A 79 7.83 -12.44 13.51
N TRP A 80 9.04 -12.00 13.14
CA TRP A 80 10.09 -12.90 12.68
C TRP A 80 10.61 -13.80 13.80
N ALA A 81 10.79 -13.26 15.01
CA ALA A 81 11.16 -14.04 16.19
C ALA A 81 10.09 -15.08 16.57
N TYR A 82 8.82 -14.84 16.22
CA TYR A 82 7.71 -15.77 16.44
C TYR A 82 7.62 -16.85 15.33
N HIS A 83 7.59 -16.44 14.06
CA HIS A 83 7.51 -17.36 12.92
C HIS A 83 8.15 -16.74 11.64
N PRO A 84 9.42 -17.06 11.32
CA PRO A 84 10.16 -16.47 10.19
C PRO A 84 9.47 -16.61 8.83
N LEU A 85 9.06 -17.83 8.44
CA LEU A 85 8.45 -18.09 7.13
C LEU A 85 7.11 -17.37 6.94
N THR A 86 6.25 -17.36 7.96
CA THR A 86 4.99 -16.60 7.96
C THR A 86 5.27 -15.11 7.86
N THR A 87 6.29 -14.60 8.55
CA THR A 87 6.71 -13.19 8.43
C THR A 87 7.22 -12.86 7.03
N LEU A 88 8.03 -13.72 6.40
CA LEU A 88 8.48 -13.53 5.01
C LEU A 88 7.29 -13.48 4.04
N LYS A 89 6.30 -14.38 4.20
CA LYS A 89 5.05 -14.35 3.43
C LYS A 89 4.29 -13.04 3.66
N LEU A 90 4.21 -12.56 4.89
CA LEU A 90 3.54 -11.30 5.22
C LEU A 90 4.28 -10.07 4.64
N ILE A 91 5.61 -10.08 4.59
CA ILE A 91 6.41 -9.05 3.90
C ILE A 91 6.08 -9.02 2.40
N CYS A 92 5.95 -10.19 1.76
CA CYS A 92 5.48 -10.26 0.37
C CYS A 92 4.00 -9.84 0.22
N ASN A 93 3.15 -10.13 1.22
CA ASN A 93 1.76 -9.68 1.26
C ASN A 93 1.66 -8.14 1.31
N LEU A 94 2.52 -7.44 2.06
CA LEU A 94 2.58 -5.97 2.00
C LEU A 94 2.70 -5.49 0.55
N ARG A 95 3.60 -6.10 -0.23
CA ARG A 95 3.90 -5.63 -1.59
C ARG A 95 2.87 -6.00 -2.64
N GLY A 96 2.17 -7.13 -2.50
CA GLY A 96 1.33 -7.71 -3.55
C GLY A 96 0.49 -6.70 -4.34
N VAL A 97 0.63 -6.69 -5.67
CA VAL A 97 -0.14 -5.82 -6.60
C VAL A 97 -0.94 -6.59 -7.64
N ARG A 98 -0.54 -7.81 -7.99
CA ARG A 98 -1.18 -8.62 -9.05
C ARG A 98 -2.37 -9.42 -8.53
N GLY A 99 -3.30 -8.75 -7.87
CA GLY A 99 -4.48 -9.40 -7.31
C GLY A 99 -4.27 -10.06 -5.94
N THR A 100 -3.06 -10.02 -5.38
CA THR A 100 -2.69 -10.44 -4.02
C THR A 100 -2.35 -9.24 -3.15
N GLY A 101 -2.34 -9.41 -1.82
CA GLY A 101 -1.70 -8.47 -0.88
C GLY A 101 -2.25 -7.04 -0.80
N LYS A 102 -1.51 -6.18 -0.07
CA LYS A 102 -1.90 -4.81 0.32
C LYS A 102 -1.45 -3.70 -0.64
N SER A 103 -0.55 -3.99 -1.56
CA SER A 103 0.08 -3.01 -2.48
C SER A 103 0.87 -1.87 -1.81
N ASP A 104 1.26 -2.03 -0.55
CA ASP A 104 2.11 -1.11 0.19
C ASP A 104 3.59 -1.32 -0.13
N LYS A 105 4.06 -0.57 -1.12
CA LYS A 105 5.49 -0.53 -1.50
C LYS A 105 6.38 0.07 -0.40
N HIS A 106 5.88 0.96 0.45
CA HIS A 106 6.71 1.71 1.38
C HIS A 106 7.09 0.85 2.58
N ARG A 107 6.11 0.22 3.23
CA ARG A 107 6.34 -0.73 4.33
C ARG A 107 7.11 -1.96 3.84
N PHE A 108 6.85 -2.41 2.61
CA PHE A 108 7.65 -3.46 1.97
C PHE A 108 9.14 -3.07 1.86
N TYR A 109 9.46 -1.86 1.40
CA TYR A 109 10.87 -1.45 1.34
C TYR A 109 11.52 -1.32 2.72
N THR A 110 10.80 -0.80 3.73
CA THR A 110 11.28 -0.80 5.12
C THR A 110 11.61 -2.22 5.59
N ALA A 111 10.72 -3.19 5.34
CA ALA A 111 10.92 -4.59 5.70
C ALA A 111 12.04 -5.27 4.87
N ALA A 112 12.18 -4.94 3.58
CA ALA A 112 13.27 -5.45 2.74
C ALA A 112 14.64 -4.90 3.16
N LEU A 113 14.72 -3.64 3.60
CA LEU A 113 15.95 -3.08 4.19
C LEU A 113 16.30 -3.74 5.53
N TRP A 114 15.28 -4.10 6.33
CA TRP A 114 15.47 -4.89 7.54
C TRP A 114 16.00 -6.31 7.21
N LEU A 115 15.39 -7.00 6.24
CA LEU A 115 15.90 -8.29 5.74
C LEU A 115 17.32 -8.17 5.21
N HIS A 116 17.68 -7.10 4.49
CA HIS A 116 19.07 -6.92 4.03
C HIS A 116 20.08 -6.84 5.19
N LYS A 117 19.68 -6.25 6.32
CA LYS A 117 20.53 -6.07 7.50
C LYS A 117 20.64 -7.33 8.37
N HIS A 118 19.57 -8.12 8.48
CA HIS A 118 19.46 -9.23 9.44
C HIS A 118 19.39 -10.62 8.79
N HIS A 119 18.81 -10.71 7.59
CA HIS A 119 18.44 -11.93 6.86
C HIS A 119 18.84 -11.86 5.37
N PRO A 120 20.13 -11.57 5.07
CA PRO A 120 20.53 -11.16 3.73
C PRO A 120 20.46 -12.29 2.70
N LYS A 121 20.69 -13.55 3.11
CA LYS A 121 20.57 -14.69 2.20
C LYS A 121 19.12 -14.88 1.81
N THR A 122 18.22 -14.80 2.80
CA THR A 122 16.77 -14.88 2.55
C THR A 122 16.29 -13.78 1.62
N LEU A 123 16.77 -12.53 1.75
CA LEU A 123 16.41 -11.47 0.81
C LEU A 123 16.90 -11.75 -0.63
N ALA A 124 18.17 -12.12 -0.79
CA ALA A 124 18.79 -12.29 -2.10
C ALA A 124 18.24 -13.51 -2.86
N LEU A 125 18.11 -14.66 -2.19
CA LEU A 125 17.68 -15.91 -2.82
C LEU A 125 16.17 -15.93 -3.14
N ASN A 126 15.36 -15.10 -2.48
CA ASN A 126 13.95 -14.88 -2.84
C ASN A 126 13.73 -13.70 -3.82
N ALA A 127 14.79 -13.07 -4.37
CA ALA A 127 14.66 -11.87 -5.21
C ALA A 127 13.73 -12.08 -6.42
N ARG A 128 13.74 -13.26 -7.05
CA ARG A 128 12.80 -13.59 -8.12
C ARG A 128 11.34 -13.58 -7.61
N THR A 129 11.08 -14.29 -6.53
CA THR A 129 9.75 -14.37 -5.91
C THR A 129 9.24 -13.00 -5.48
N PHE A 130 10.11 -12.11 -4.98
CA PHE A 130 9.77 -10.72 -4.63
C PHE A 130 9.27 -9.92 -5.86
N ALA A 131 9.87 -10.14 -7.04
CA ALA A 131 9.44 -9.51 -8.30
C ALA A 131 8.15 -10.11 -8.89
N ASP A 132 7.82 -11.37 -8.56
CA ASP A 132 6.54 -12.01 -8.91
C ASP A 132 5.37 -11.37 -8.12
N PHE A 133 5.55 -11.09 -6.82
CA PHE A 133 4.57 -10.34 -6.00
C PHE A 133 4.45 -8.86 -6.38
N GLY A 134 5.58 -8.22 -6.67
CA GLY A 134 5.71 -6.80 -6.97
C GLY A 134 5.94 -6.48 -8.45
N TYR A 135 6.99 -5.71 -8.71
CA TYR A 135 7.55 -5.42 -10.03
C TYR A 135 9.08 -5.63 -9.99
N LEU A 136 9.71 -5.96 -11.11
CA LEU A 136 11.18 -6.11 -11.19
C LEU A 136 11.96 -4.86 -10.77
N LYS A 137 11.42 -3.66 -11.00
CA LYS A 137 12.01 -2.40 -10.51
C LYS A 137 12.10 -2.30 -8.99
N ASP A 138 11.34 -3.09 -8.25
CA ASP A 138 11.38 -3.05 -6.78
C ASP A 138 12.72 -3.60 -6.27
N LEU A 139 13.34 -4.55 -6.99
CA LEU A 139 14.69 -5.04 -6.72
C LEU A 139 15.75 -3.94 -6.90
N LEU A 140 15.62 -3.17 -7.98
CA LEU A 140 16.46 -2.00 -8.24
C LEU A 140 16.26 -0.90 -7.19
N GLU A 141 15.02 -0.73 -6.73
CA GLU A 141 14.67 0.23 -5.68
C GLU A 141 15.25 -0.19 -4.32
N ILE A 142 15.23 -1.47 -3.96
CA ILE A 142 15.88 -1.99 -2.74
C ILE A 142 17.39 -1.70 -2.79
N LEU A 143 18.07 -2.05 -3.88
CA LEU A 143 19.51 -1.73 -4.05
C LEU A 143 19.78 -0.22 -3.95
N TYR A 144 18.94 0.60 -4.57
CA TYR A 144 19.04 2.06 -4.51
C TYR A 144 18.86 2.59 -3.09
N LEU A 145 17.90 2.07 -2.32
CA LEU A 145 17.64 2.50 -0.94
C LEU A 145 18.71 2.01 0.04
N ILE A 146 19.40 0.90 -0.25
CA ILE A 146 20.58 0.48 0.53
C ILE A 146 21.75 1.45 0.34
N LEU A 147 21.91 2.03 -0.86
CA LEU A 147 22.93 3.06 -1.10
C LEU A 147 22.50 4.42 -0.54
N GLU A 148 21.34 4.94 -0.94
CA GLU A 148 20.92 6.33 -0.68
C GLU A 148 20.20 6.51 0.66
N GLY A 149 19.80 5.42 1.32
CA GLY A 149 19.03 5.41 2.55
C GLY A 149 17.51 5.45 2.32
N GLU A 150 16.76 4.89 3.28
CA GLU A 150 15.30 4.73 3.21
C GLU A 150 14.55 6.05 2.87
N SER A 151 15.00 7.17 3.43
CA SER A 151 14.34 8.47 3.26
C SER A 151 14.62 9.15 1.90
N ALA A 152 15.52 8.61 1.07
CA ALA A 152 16.02 9.28 -0.14
C ALA A 152 14.90 9.72 -1.10
N ARG A 153 13.92 8.85 -1.37
CA ARG A 153 12.77 9.18 -2.24
C ARG A 153 11.84 10.22 -1.61
N GLY A 154 11.62 10.15 -0.30
CA GLY A 154 10.81 11.14 0.44
C GLY A 154 11.44 12.52 0.42
N THR A 155 12.77 12.61 0.59
CA THR A 155 13.54 13.85 0.49
C THR A 155 13.54 14.39 -0.94
N ALA A 156 13.82 13.55 -1.95
CA ALA A 156 13.78 13.96 -3.36
C ALA A 156 12.39 14.49 -3.78
N LYS A 157 11.29 13.87 -3.31
CA LYS A 157 9.92 14.36 -3.54
C LYS A 157 9.69 15.72 -2.89
N ARG A 158 10.06 15.90 -1.62
CA ARG A 158 9.95 17.20 -0.89
C ARG A 158 10.72 18.31 -1.60
N GLU A 159 11.95 18.05 -2.04
CA GLU A 159 12.74 19.02 -2.82
C GLU A 159 12.05 19.38 -4.16
N TRP A 160 11.49 18.39 -4.86
CA TRP A 160 10.79 18.63 -6.12
C TRP A 160 9.52 19.47 -5.91
N ASP A 161 8.74 19.17 -4.88
CA ASP A 161 7.56 19.95 -4.50
C ASP A 161 7.92 21.40 -4.12
N GLN A 162 9.00 21.60 -3.36
CA GLN A 162 9.54 22.93 -3.05
C GLN A 162 9.95 23.68 -4.33
N ARG A 163 10.68 23.03 -5.25
CA ARG A 163 11.05 23.61 -6.56
C ARG A 163 9.83 23.95 -7.42
N LYS A 164 8.78 23.12 -7.42
CA LYS A 164 7.52 23.35 -8.15
C LYS A 164 6.77 24.56 -7.58
N ARG A 165 6.71 24.69 -6.24
CA ARG A 165 6.15 25.85 -5.54
C ARG A 165 6.93 27.13 -5.85
N ALA A 166 8.27 27.09 -5.74
CA ALA A 166 9.14 28.23 -6.00
C ALA A 166 9.06 28.77 -7.43
N LYS A 167 8.84 27.89 -8.43
CA LYS A 167 8.68 28.27 -9.84
C LYS A 167 7.27 28.78 -10.20
N GLY A 168 6.32 28.81 -9.26
CA GLY A 168 4.95 29.26 -9.52
C GLY A 168 4.10 28.34 -10.40
N ILE A 169 4.61 27.16 -10.77
CA ILE A 169 4.00 26.20 -11.73
C ILE A 169 2.69 25.59 -11.19
N GLY A 170 2.30 25.88 -9.95
CA GLY A 170 1.02 25.48 -9.33
C GLY A 170 0.03 26.64 -9.06
N ARG A 171 0.21 27.83 -9.62
CA ARG A 171 -0.72 28.99 -9.43
C ARG A 171 -1.81 29.13 -10.51
N GLY A 172 -1.94 28.18 -11.43
CA GLY A 172 -3.13 28.04 -12.26
C GLY A 172 -4.23 27.25 -11.53
N MET A 173 -5.45 27.78 -11.50
CA MET A 173 -6.68 27.07 -11.07
C MET A 173 -6.70 26.52 -9.62
N ARG A 174 -6.48 27.41 -8.63
CA ARG A 174 -7.26 27.36 -7.38
C ARG A 174 -8.03 28.68 -7.24
N GLY A 175 -9.32 28.56 -6.93
CA GLY A 175 -10.31 29.58 -7.28
C GLY A 175 -10.14 30.92 -6.56
N ARG A 176 -10.44 32.02 -7.28
CA ARG A 176 -10.97 33.24 -6.66
C ARG A 176 -12.40 32.95 -6.22
N GLY A 177 -12.54 32.24 -5.10
CA GLY A 177 -13.81 32.08 -4.41
C GLY A 177 -14.36 33.47 -4.02
N ARG A 178 -15.67 33.65 -4.20
CA ARG A 178 -16.36 34.92 -3.97
C ARG A 178 -16.30 35.31 -2.49
N GLY A 179 -15.71 36.48 -2.21
CA GLY A 179 -16.05 37.31 -1.05
C GLY A 179 -17.08 38.36 -1.49
N THR A 180 -18.28 38.26 -0.93
CA THR A 180 -19.46 39.13 -1.08
C THR A 180 -19.20 40.64 -1.23
N GLY A 181 -19.90 41.31 -2.16
CA GLY A 181 -19.94 42.79 -2.20
C GLY A 181 -20.47 43.44 -3.48
N ARG A 182 -21.81 43.55 -3.61
CA ARG A 182 -22.61 44.39 -4.54
C ARG A 182 -22.17 44.55 -6.02
N MET A 183 -23.06 44.13 -6.92
CA MET A 183 -23.10 44.66 -8.30
C MET A 183 -23.64 46.10 -8.33
N HIS A 184 -23.20 46.90 -9.29
CA HIS A 184 -24.07 47.83 -10.02
C HIS A 184 -23.59 48.01 -11.46
N PHE A 185 -24.54 48.07 -12.40
CA PHE A 185 -24.32 48.28 -13.82
C PHE A 185 -24.02 49.76 -14.14
N PHE A 186 -23.28 50.00 -15.23
CA PHE A 186 -23.65 50.79 -16.43
C PHE A 186 -22.45 51.49 -17.09
N ALA A 187 -22.58 51.72 -18.39
CA ALA A 187 -21.50 52.14 -19.28
C ALA A 187 -21.46 53.66 -19.51
N ARG A 188 -20.25 54.22 -19.76
CA ARG A 188 -19.92 55.07 -20.94
C ARG A 188 -18.47 55.58 -20.90
N LYS A 189 -17.96 55.95 -22.09
CA LYS A 189 -16.65 56.58 -22.37
C LYS A 189 -16.68 58.11 -22.06
N PRO A 190 -15.64 58.92 -22.40
CA PRO A 190 -14.26 58.96 -21.87
C PRO A 190 -13.83 60.42 -21.51
N LEU A 191 -12.51 60.68 -21.43
CA LEU A 191 -11.78 61.97 -21.55
C LEU A 191 -11.44 62.81 -20.30
N ALA A 192 -10.34 63.56 -20.48
CA ALA A 192 -9.87 64.76 -19.79
C ALA A 192 -9.15 64.66 -18.43
N ASN A 193 -7.82 64.81 -18.51
CA ASN A 193 -6.93 65.58 -17.62
C ASN A 193 -7.49 66.11 -16.28
N MET A 194 -6.91 65.66 -15.15
CA MET A 194 -6.44 66.61 -14.14
C MET A 194 -5.11 66.18 -13.50
N LYS A 195 -4.27 67.17 -13.21
CA LYS A 195 -2.86 67.02 -12.79
C LYS A 195 -2.70 67.05 -11.26
N LYS A 196 -1.57 66.49 -10.79
CA LYS A 196 -1.00 66.61 -9.41
C LYS A 196 -1.87 65.88 -8.34
N THR A 197 -1.35 65.31 -7.26
CA THR A 197 0.02 65.15 -6.72
C THR A 197 0.04 63.78 -5.98
N TYR A 198 1.14 63.15 -5.57
CA TYR A 198 2.53 63.59 -5.40
C TYR A 198 3.53 62.58 -6.00
N LYS A 199 4.76 62.51 -5.47
CA LYS A 199 5.76 61.47 -5.79
C LYS A 199 5.94 60.57 -4.56
N ASN A 200 6.01 59.25 -4.75
CA ASN A 200 6.94 58.45 -3.95
C ASN A 200 7.93 57.73 -4.87
N LYS A 201 9.21 57.82 -4.52
CA LYS A 201 10.35 57.46 -5.36
C LYS A 201 10.75 56.00 -5.09
N ASN A 202 10.37 55.06 -5.95
CA ASN A 202 11.15 53.81 -6.13
C ASN A 202 10.84 53.03 -7.42
N LYS A 203 10.93 53.68 -8.58
CA LYS A 203 11.12 53.01 -9.88
C LYS A 203 12.48 53.39 -10.47
N ASN A 204 13.53 52.87 -9.86
CA ASN A 204 14.88 53.07 -10.37
C ASN A 204 15.18 52.07 -11.51
N LYS A 205 15.52 52.62 -12.68
CA LYS A 205 16.25 51.97 -13.78
C LYS A 205 15.60 50.73 -14.42
N THR A 206 14.60 50.93 -15.28
CA THR A 206 14.53 50.14 -16.52
C THR A 206 15.79 50.40 -17.34
N SER A 207 16.61 49.37 -17.56
CA SER A 207 17.91 49.48 -18.25
C SER A 207 17.79 50.11 -19.65
N LYS A 208 18.62 51.11 -19.95
CA LYS A 208 18.79 51.71 -21.29
C LYS A 208 19.52 50.79 -22.29
N LEU A 209 19.31 49.47 -22.21
CA LEU A 209 19.92 48.50 -23.11
C LEU A 209 18.96 48.18 -24.27
N PRO A 210 19.40 48.31 -25.54
CA PRO A 210 18.66 47.85 -26.71
C PRO A 210 18.10 46.43 -26.52
N LYS A 211 16.92 46.18 -27.10
CA LYS A 211 16.20 44.89 -26.99
C LYS A 211 17.11 43.70 -27.31
N GLU A 212 17.94 43.84 -28.34
CA GLU A 212 18.92 42.83 -28.79
C GLU A 212 20.01 42.55 -27.78
N LEU A 213 20.60 43.58 -27.17
CA LEU A 213 21.64 43.40 -26.14
C LEU A 213 21.06 42.72 -24.89
N ARG A 214 19.83 43.07 -24.50
CA ARG A 214 19.12 42.37 -23.41
C ARG A 214 18.83 40.90 -23.75
N VAL A 215 18.47 40.60 -25.00
CA VAL A 215 18.28 39.21 -25.46
C VAL A 215 19.61 38.44 -25.46
N LYS A 216 20.69 39.02 -25.98
CA LYS A 216 22.05 38.42 -25.96
C LYS A 216 22.53 38.16 -24.53
N GLN A 217 22.36 39.12 -23.60
CA GLN A 217 22.70 38.95 -22.19
C GLN A 217 21.86 37.85 -21.51
N ASN A 218 20.56 37.78 -21.78
CA ASN A 218 19.70 36.72 -21.27
C ASN A 218 20.10 35.34 -21.81
N ILE A 219 20.43 35.22 -23.11
CA ILE A 219 20.91 33.97 -23.71
C ILE A 219 22.24 33.55 -23.08
N ALA A 220 23.20 34.47 -22.92
CA ALA A 220 24.48 34.19 -22.26
C ALA A 220 24.28 33.72 -20.81
N LYS A 221 23.39 34.38 -20.05
CA LYS A 221 23.04 33.97 -18.68
C LYS A 221 22.40 32.58 -18.64
N VAL A 222 21.43 32.30 -19.51
CA VAL A 222 20.76 31.00 -19.60
C VAL A 222 21.74 29.89 -20.03
N ASN A 223 22.70 30.18 -20.90
CA ASN A 223 23.76 29.24 -21.28
C ASN A 223 24.69 28.94 -20.11
N LEU A 224 25.16 29.97 -19.38
CA LEU A 224 25.99 29.80 -18.19
C LEU A 224 25.25 29.00 -17.08
N GLU A 225 23.98 29.32 -16.83
CA GLU A 225 23.12 28.56 -15.90
C GLU A 225 22.94 27.10 -16.36
N ARG A 226 22.81 26.86 -17.68
CA ARG A 226 22.69 25.52 -18.27
C ARG A 226 23.98 24.72 -18.19
N GLU A 227 25.14 25.37 -18.31
CA GLU A 227 26.47 24.76 -18.18
C GLU A 227 26.80 24.44 -16.74
N HIS A 228 26.59 25.37 -15.81
CA HIS A 228 26.69 25.12 -14.37
C HIS A 228 25.75 23.96 -13.96
N ALA A 229 24.50 23.97 -14.40
CA ALA A 229 23.57 22.87 -14.17
C ALA A 229 23.97 21.56 -14.88
N ARG A 230 24.81 21.57 -15.93
CA ARG A 230 25.40 20.36 -16.52
C ARG A 230 26.55 19.84 -15.67
N SER A 231 27.45 20.70 -15.19
CA SER A 231 28.56 20.31 -14.30
C SER A 231 28.05 19.69 -13.00
N MET A 232 27.17 20.41 -12.29
CA MET A 232 26.53 19.92 -11.06
C MET A 232 25.79 18.58 -11.23
N ARG A 233 25.29 18.27 -12.44
CA ARG A 233 24.69 16.95 -12.75
C ARG A 233 25.75 15.88 -13.00
N LYS A 234 26.84 16.19 -13.72
CA LYS A 234 27.97 15.27 -13.91
C LYS A 234 28.62 14.90 -12.57
N GLU A 235 28.87 15.88 -11.71
CA GLU A 235 29.43 15.70 -10.37
C GLU A 235 28.55 14.78 -9.51
N ARG A 236 27.23 15.01 -9.49
CA ARG A 236 26.27 14.14 -8.79
C ARG A 236 26.27 12.70 -9.32
N VAL A 237 26.30 12.52 -10.65
CA VAL A 237 26.37 11.17 -11.25
C VAL A 237 27.69 10.48 -10.92
N LEU A 238 28.81 11.21 -10.96
CA LEU A 238 30.11 10.68 -10.58
C LEU A 238 30.16 10.28 -9.09
N ALA A 239 29.54 11.09 -8.20
CA ALA A 239 29.45 10.77 -6.78
C ALA A 239 28.60 9.52 -6.52
N MET A 240 27.44 9.37 -7.18
CA MET A 240 26.62 8.15 -7.10
C MET A 240 27.37 6.92 -7.62
N ALA A 241 28.05 7.03 -8.77
CA ALA A 241 28.84 5.94 -9.35
C ALA A 241 29.99 5.50 -8.43
N LYS A 242 30.76 6.44 -7.87
CA LYS A 242 31.81 6.14 -6.88
C LYS A 242 31.26 5.41 -5.66
N LYS A 243 30.15 5.90 -5.11
CA LYS A 243 29.48 5.30 -3.94
C LYS A 243 28.99 3.87 -4.22
N ALA A 244 28.40 3.62 -5.39
CA ALA A 244 27.98 2.28 -5.81
C ALA A 244 29.17 1.32 -5.93
N PHE A 245 30.24 1.76 -6.60
CA PHE A 245 31.48 0.99 -6.78
C PHE A 245 32.17 0.68 -5.44
N GLU A 246 32.31 1.67 -4.55
CA GLU A 246 32.87 1.47 -3.21
C GLU A 246 32.03 0.50 -2.37
N ARG A 247 30.69 0.58 -2.44
CA ARG A 247 29.81 -0.34 -1.72
C ARG A 247 29.93 -1.77 -2.25
N TYR A 248 29.92 -1.97 -3.57
CA TYR A 248 30.05 -3.28 -4.22
C TYR A 248 31.37 -3.98 -3.87
N ASN A 249 32.47 -3.21 -3.79
CA ASN A 249 33.78 -3.79 -3.48
C ASN A 249 34.00 -4.04 -1.98
N ARG A 250 33.43 -3.22 -1.10
CA ARG A 250 33.67 -3.30 0.37
C ARG A 250 32.62 -4.12 1.13
N ASP A 251 31.38 -4.19 0.67
CA ASP A 251 30.32 -4.93 1.37
C ASP A 251 29.93 -6.21 0.60
N PRO A 252 30.32 -7.40 1.09
CA PRO A 252 29.95 -8.67 0.48
C PRO A 252 28.44 -8.94 0.51
N VAL A 253 27.70 -8.39 1.47
CA VAL A 253 26.24 -8.53 1.61
C VAL A 253 25.50 -7.72 0.55
N TYR A 254 25.93 -6.47 0.32
CA TYR A 254 25.42 -5.67 -0.80
C TYR A 254 25.79 -6.30 -2.14
N ARG A 255 27.04 -6.76 -2.31
CA ARG A 255 27.49 -7.46 -3.51
C ARG A 255 26.63 -8.67 -3.83
N PHE A 256 26.40 -9.55 -2.86
CA PHE A 256 25.58 -10.75 -3.04
C PHE A 256 24.15 -10.44 -3.50
N LEU A 257 23.50 -9.43 -2.91
CA LEU A 257 22.17 -8.99 -3.35
C LEU A 257 22.20 -8.36 -4.75
N HIS A 258 23.19 -7.52 -5.05
CA HIS A 258 23.36 -6.90 -6.37
C HIS A 258 23.57 -7.95 -7.47
N ASP A 259 24.38 -8.96 -7.17
CA ASP A 259 24.63 -10.09 -8.04
C ASP A 259 23.36 -10.92 -8.26
N ALA A 260 22.67 -11.35 -7.20
CA ALA A 260 21.40 -12.07 -7.31
C ALA A 260 20.32 -11.31 -8.11
N VAL A 261 20.20 -9.99 -7.94
CA VAL A 261 19.30 -9.16 -8.76
C VAL A 261 19.76 -9.11 -10.22
N SER A 262 21.06 -9.09 -10.48
CA SER A 262 21.60 -9.13 -11.85
C SER A 262 21.33 -10.47 -12.53
N ASP A 263 21.42 -11.58 -11.79
CA ASP A 263 21.09 -12.94 -12.24
C ASP A 263 19.60 -13.04 -12.61
N VAL A 264 18.70 -12.58 -11.74
CA VAL A 264 17.24 -12.54 -12.01
C VAL A 264 16.92 -11.80 -13.31
N PHE A 265 17.53 -10.65 -13.58
CA PHE A 265 17.33 -9.95 -14.85
C PHE A 265 17.90 -10.72 -16.04
N ALA A 266 19.11 -11.29 -15.90
CA ALA A 266 19.77 -12.00 -17.00
C ALA A 266 19.04 -13.28 -17.40
N GLU A 267 18.57 -14.07 -16.43
CA GLU A 267 17.78 -15.29 -16.66
C GLU A 267 16.45 -14.97 -17.36
N MET A 268 15.72 -13.95 -16.87
CA MET A 268 14.45 -13.55 -17.48
C MET A 268 14.64 -13.05 -18.91
N LEU A 269 15.69 -12.27 -19.18
CA LEU A 269 15.97 -11.78 -20.53
C LEU A 269 16.41 -12.91 -21.49
N LYS A 270 17.11 -13.93 -21.01
CA LYS A 270 17.42 -15.14 -21.80
C LYS A 270 16.14 -15.90 -22.16
N ALA A 271 15.27 -16.14 -21.17
CA ALA A 271 13.98 -16.80 -21.38
C ALA A 271 13.06 -16.00 -22.33
N ASP A 272 12.98 -14.68 -22.17
CA ASP A 272 12.21 -13.77 -23.03
C ASP A 272 12.72 -13.82 -24.49
N MET A 273 14.04 -13.86 -24.69
CA MET A 273 14.63 -13.99 -26.04
C MET A 273 14.39 -15.37 -26.65
N GLN A 274 14.41 -16.43 -25.85
CA GLN A 274 14.03 -17.76 -26.33
C GLN A 274 12.56 -17.79 -26.76
N ALA A 275 11.64 -17.29 -25.92
CA ALA A 275 10.22 -17.20 -26.23
C ALA A 275 9.97 -16.34 -27.49
N LEU A 276 10.72 -15.25 -27.68
CA LEU A 276 10.69 -14.43 -28.90
C LEU A 276 11.10 -15.23 -30.13
N ASN A 277 12.23 -15.96 -30.07
CA ASN A 277 12.72 -16.77 -31.18
C ASN A 277 11.78 -17.93 -31.54
N GLU A 278 11.05 -18.46 -30.55
CA GLU A 278 10.00 -19.48 -30.71
C GLU A 278 8.64 -18.90 -31.15
N GLY A 279 8.52 -17.58 -31.36
CA GLY A 279 7.27 -16.90 -31.72
C GLY A 279 6.23 -16.82 -30.59
N LYS A 280 6.58 -17.23 -29.37
CA LYS A 280 5.73 -17.25 -28.18
C LYS A 280 5.59 -15.86 -27.54
N HIS A 281 5.10 -14.89 -28.32
CA HIS A 281 5.02 -13.48 -27.93
C HIS A 281 4.18 -13.21 -26.66
N ARG A 282 3.31 -14.15 -26.25
CA ARG A 282 2.49 -14.04 -25.02
C ARG A 282 3.25 -14.40 -23.75
N ASP A 283 4.33 -15.15 -23.87
CA ASP A 283 5.11 -15.67 -22.74
C ASP A 283 6.25 -14.71 -22.34
N ILE A 284 6.52 -13.70 -23.18
CA ILE A 284 7.53 -12.66 -22.95
C ILE A 284 7.16 -11.81 -21.73
N SER A 285 8.08 -11.77 -20.78
CA SER A 285 7.94 -11.05 -19.52
C SER A 285 8.15 -9.53 -19.66
N LEU A 286 7.89 -8.81 -18.56
CA LEU A 286 8.21 -7.38 -18.46
C LEU A 286 9.67 -7.11 -18.04
N ALA A 287 10.58 -8.09 -18.11
CA ALA A 287 11.98 -7.88 -17.74
C ALA A 287 12.66 -6.84 -18.62
N ALA A 288 12.45 -6.88 -19.93
CA ALA A 288 12.95 -5.86 -20.84
C ALA A 288 12.45 -4.44 -20.50
N LYS A 289 11.22 -4.28 -20.00
CA LYS A 289 10.67 -2.97 -19.59
C LYS A 289 11.40 -2.39 -18.37
N TRP A 290 11.83 -3.22 -17.44
CA TRP A 290 12.43 -2.79 -16.17
C TRP A 290 13.96 -2.90 -16.12
N CYS A 291 14.58 -3.61 -17.06
CA CYS A 291 16.03 -3.71 -17.17
C CYS A 291 16.66 -2.31 -17.33
N PRO A 292 17.61 -1.91 -16.47
CA PRO A 292 18.32 -0.65 -16.62
C PRO A 292 19.08 -0.60 -17.94
N THR A 293 18.85 0.45 -18.73
CA THR A 293 19.72 0.80 -19.85
C THR A 293 20.93 1.59 -19.36
N ILE A 294 21.99 1.62 -20.17
CA ILE A 294 23.13 2.53 -19.98
C ILE A 294 22.59 3.95 -19.73
N ASP A 295 23.14 4.65 -18.75
CA ASP A 295 22.77 6.04 -18.42
C ASP A 295 21.32 6.22 -17.90
N SER A 296 20.57 5.15 -17.64
CA SER A 296 19.28 5.24 -16.94
C SER A 296 19.45 5.73 -15.49
N ALA A 297 18.36 6.12 -14.84
CA ALA A 297 18.42 6.63 -13.46
C ALA A 297 18.94 5.57 -12.46
N TYR A 298 18.56 4.30 -12.63
CA TYR A 298 19.09 3.19 -11.84
C TYR A 298 20.54 2.87 -12.23
N ASP A 299 20.88 2.80 -13.52
CA ASP A 299 22.27 2.52 -13.93
C ASP A 299 23.26 3.58 -13.39
N LYS A 300 22.90 4.87 -13.45
CA LYS A 300 23.69 5.98 -12.87
C LYS A 300 23.88 5.91 -11.34
N SER A 301 23.10 5.09 -10.64
CA SER A 301 23.16 4.95 -9.17
C SER A 301 23.56 3.55 -8.69
N LEU A 302 23.48 2.53 -9.55
CA LEU A 302 23.78 1.13 -9.21
C LEU A 302 24.92 0.52 -10.03
N LEU A 303 25.21 1.05 -11.22
CA LEU A 303 26.14 0.48 -12.23
C LEU A 303 25.76 -0.94 -12.72
N ILE A 304 24.51 -1.36 -12.49
CA ILE A 304 24.03 -2.73 -12.68
C ILE A 304 23.86 -3.15 -14.15
N CYS A 305 23.78 -2.22 -15.10
CA CYS A 305 23.61 -2.56 -16.53
C CYS A 305 24.78 -3.40 -17.06
N GLU A 306 26.00 -3.12 -16.60
CA GLU A 306 27.18 -3.92 -16.95
C GLU A 306 27.11 -5.33 -16.37
N SER A 307 26.69 -5.44 -15.10
CA SER A 307 26.54 -6.72 -14.39
C SER A 307 25.53 -7.65 -15.08
N ILE A 308 24.37 -7.11 -15.48
CA ILE A 308 23.36 -7.85 -16.24
C ILE A 308 23.91 -8.23 -17.62
N ALA A 309 24.54 -7.28 -18.33
CA ALA A 309 25.06 -7.54 -19.68
C ALA A 309 26.12 -8.66 -19.71
N LYS A 310 27.03 -8.69 -18.74
CA LYS A 310 28.05 -9.76 -18.59
C LYS A 310 27.43 -11.13 -18.30
N ARG A 311 26.30 -11.19 -17.59
CA ARG A 311 25.56 -12.45 -17.33
C ARG A 311 24.73 -12.92 -18.52
N VAL A 312 24.19 -12.00 -19.32
CA VAL A 312 23.52 -12.33 -20.59
C VAL A 312 24.52 -12.81 -21.64
N PHE A 313 25.71 -12.19 -21.70
CA PHE A 313 26.80 -12.53 -22.63
C PHE A 313 28.13 -12.81 -21.87
N PRO A 314 28.29 -13.98 -21.23
CA PRO A 314 29.53 -14.37 -20.55
C PRO A 314 30.74 -14.36 -21.49
N LYS A 315 31.97 -14.20 -20.99
CA LYS A 315 33.19 -14.18 -21.83
C LYS A 315 33.38 -15.47 -22.62
N GLU A 316 32.88 -16.57 -22.08
CA GLU A 316 32.95 -17.92 -22.61
C GLU A 316 31.96 -18.14 -23.76
N SER A 317 30.95 -17.27 -23.91
CA SER A 317 29.87 -17.42 -24.89
C SER A 317 30.23 -17.00 -26.32
N ASP A 318 31.34 -16.29 -26.51
CA ASP A 318 31.77 -15.77 -27.82
C ASP A 318 33.30 -15.68 -27.87
N PRO A 319 33.98 -16.34 -28.83
CA PRO A 319 35.43 -16.23 -28.99
C PRO A 319 35.95 -14.79 -29.13
N GLU A 320 35.14 -13.84 -29.66
CA GLU A 320 35.52 -12.41 -29.74
C GLU A 320 35.88 -11.86 -28.35
N TYR A 321 35.20 -12.30 -27.29
CA TYR A 321 35.37 -11.74 -25.95
C TYR A 321 36.63 -12.19 -25.22
N GLN A 322 37.17 -13.36 -25.55
CA GLN A 322 38.32 -13.93 -24.83
C GLN A 322 39.59 -13.08 -25.04
N THR A 323 39.71 -12.45 -26.21
CA THR A 323 40.82 -11.56 -26.57
C THR A 323 40.59 -10.10 -26.22
N LEU A 324 39.41 -9.71 -25.70
CA LEU A 324 39.10 -8.32 -25.38
C LEU A 324 39.50 -7.96 -23.94
N GLU A 325 40.11 -6.78 -23.82
CA GLU A 325 40.29 -6.08 -22.55
C GLU A 325 38.92 -5.84 -21.86
N ASP A 326 38.88 -5.93 -20.53
CA ASP A 326 37.64 -5.83 -19.73
C ASP A 326 36.79 -4.59 -20.03
N ALA A 327 37.41 -3.43 -20.25
CA ALA A 327 36.69 -2.20 -20.59
C ALA A 327 36.00 -2.29 -21.96
N HIS A 328 36.68 -2.87 -22.95
CA HIS A 328 36.17 -3.10 -24.30
C HIS A 328 35.09 -4.18 -24.30
N TYR A 329 35.30 -5.29 -23.60
CA TYR A 329 34.29 -6.34 -23.38
C TYR A 329 33.03 -5.77 -22.72
N ALA A 330 33.17 -5.02 -21.62
CA ALA A 330 32.06 -4.37 -20.91
C ALA A 330 31.27 -3.38 -21.81
N TYR A 331 31.95 -2.64 -22.69
CA TYR A 331 31.28 -1.80 -23.69
C TYR A 331 30.48 -2.65 -24.69
N ARG A 332 31.10 -3.68 -25.28
CA ARG A 332 30.48 -4.56 -26.28
C ARG A 332 29.22 -5.25 -25.76
N VAL A 333 29.27 -5.87 -24.58
CA VAL A 333 28.10 -6.60 -24.04
C VAL A 333 26.95 -5.67 -23.68
N ARG A 334 27.21 -4.45 -23.20
CA ARG A 334 26.16 -3.47 -22.91
C ARG A 334 25.47 -2.96 -24.18
N ASP A 335 26.22 -2.75 -25.27
CA ASP A 335 25.62 -2.39 -26.56
C ASP A 335 24.85 -3.55 -27.20
N ARG A 336 25.34 -4.80 -27.08
CA ARG A 336 24.59 -6.01 -27.49
C ARG A 336 23.32 -6.19 -26.66
N LEU A 337 23.35 -6.05 -25.34
CA LEU A 337 22.16 -6.09 -24.47
C LEU A 337 21.10 -5.09 -24.95
N ARG A 338 21.50 -3.86 -25.25
CA ARG A 338 20.59 -2.84 -25.78
C ARG A 338 20.02 -3.23 -27.15
N LYS A 339 20.87 -3.53 -28.13
CA LYS A 339 20.48 -3.70 -29.55
C LYS A 339 19.84 -5.05 -29.86
N GLN A 340 20.39 -6.13 -29.31
CA GLN A 340 20.04 -7.52 -29.63
C GLN A 340 18.99 -8.11 -28.68
N VAL A 341 18.80 -7.52 -27.49
CA VAL A 341 17.84 -8.03 -26.48
C VAL A 341 16.74 -7.00 -26.18
N LEU A 342 17.08 -5.83 -25.65
CA LEU A 342 16.06 -4.88 -25.18
C LEU A 342 15.22 -4.29 -26.33
N VAL A 343 15.86 -3.86 -27.43
CA VAL A 343 15.15 -3.31 -28.60
C VAL A 343 14.13 -4.29 -29.23
N PRO A 344 14.45 -5.55 -29.56
CA PRO A 344 13.46 -6.47 -30.11
C PRO A 344 12.34 -6.81 -29.12
N LEU A 345 12.66 -7.03 -27.84
CA LEU A 345 11.64 -7.29 -26.82
C LEU A 345 10.71 -6.07 -26.61
N HIS A 346 11.23 -4.84 -26.62
CA HIS A 346 10.40 -3.62 -26.53
C HIS A 346 9.42 -3.47 -27.71
N LYS A 347 9.80 -3.93 -28.91
CA LYS A 347 8.89 -3.91 -30.08
C LYS A 347 7.70 -4.85 -29.87
N VAL A 348 7.92 -6.08 -29.41
CA VAL A 348 6.86 -7.08 -29.22
C VAL A 348 5.98 -6.78 -28.01
N LEU A 349 6.53 -6.12 -26.98
CA LEU A 349 5.77 -5.65 -25.82
C LEU A 349 4.85 -4.45 -26.10
N GLU A 350 4.98 -3.79 -27.27
CA GLU A 350 4.14 -2.64 -27.70
C GLU A 350 3.93 -1.57 -26.61
N LEU A 351 5.01 -1.23 -25.90
CA LEU A 351 4.96 -0.33 -24.76
C LEU A 351 4.58 1.11 -25.19
N PRO A 352 3.60 1.78 -24.53
CA PRO A 352 3.17 3.13 -24.91
C PRO A 352 4.34 4.13 -24.99
N GLU A 353 5.32 4.00 -24.10
CA GLU A 353 6.50 4.86 -24.05
C GLU A 353 7.34 4.82 -25.35
N VAL A 354 7.32 3.72 -26.10
CA VAL A 354 8.02 3.57 -27.39
C VAL A 354 7.33 4.44 -28.46
N TYR A 355 6.01 4.34 -28.59
CA TYR A 355 5.22 5.15 -29.53
C TYR A 355 5.29 6.65 -29.18
N MET A 356 5.13 6.99 -27.89
CA MET A 356 5.17 8.37 -27.40
C MET A 356 6.52 9.03 -27.63
N SER A 357 7.64 8.33 -27.39
CA SER A 357 8.99 8.87 -27.61
C SER A 357 9.37 9.00 -29.08
N ALA A 358 8.84 8.13 -29.95
CA ALA A 358 8.96 8.24 -31.40
C ALA A 358 7.92 9.19 -32.04
N ASN A 359 7.03 9.80 -31.25
CA ASN A 359 5.93 10.66 -31.70
C ASN A 359 4.93 9.95 -32.65
N MET A 360 4.79 8.62 -32.57
CA MET A 360 3.97 7.77 -33.44
C MET A 360 2.56 7.51 -32.86
N TRP A 361 1.88 8.57 -32.39
CA TRP A 361 0.60 8.49 -31.68
C TRP A 361 -0.49 7.74 -32.48
N GLU A 362 -0.57 7.98 -33.78
CA GLU A 362 -1.52 7.34 -34.73
C GLU A 362 -1.51 5.80 -34.73
N THR A 363 -0.42 5.19 -34.25
CA THR A 363 -0.23 3.73 -34.20
C THR A 363 -0.30 3.15 -32.78
N LEU A 364 -0.49 3.98 -31.75
CA LEU A 364 -0.51 3.55 -30.36
C LEU A 364 -1.71 2.61 -30.08
N PRO A 365 -1.50 1.38 -29.57
CA PRO A 365 -2.56 0.40 -29.34
C PRO A 365 -3.22 0.61 -27.96
N TYR A 366 -4.25 1.47 -27.89
CA TYR A 366 -4.94 1.81 -26.63
C TYR A 366 -5.41 0.59 -25.81
N ASN A 367 -5.89 -0.47 -26.46
CA ASN A 367 -6.31 -1.73 -25.81
C ASN A 367 -5.19 -2.42 -25.00
N ARG A 368 -3.91 -2.17 -25.31
CA ARG A 368 -2.76 -2.77 -24.62
C ARG A 368 -2.16 -1.86 -23.54
N VAL A 369 -2.65 -0.63 -23.40
CA VAL A 369 -2.15 0.34 -22.41
C VAL A 369 -2.49 -0.13 -20.98
N PRO A 370 -1.50 -0.40 -20.12
CA PRO A 370 -1.77 -0.84 -18.74
C PRO A 370 -2.49 0.23 -17.91
N SER A 371 -3.25 -0.18 -16.89
CA SER A 371 -4.11 0.72 -16.09
C SER A 371 -3.39 1.94 -15.52
N VAL A 372 -2.18 1.74 -15.00
CA VAL A 372 -1.33 2.79 -14.43
C VAL A 372 -0.75 3.71 -15.52
N ALA A 373 -0.43 3.17 -16.70
CA ALA A 373 0.02 3.97 -17.84
C ALA A 373 -1.14 4.83 -18.38
N MET A 374 -2.35 4.27 -18.45
CA MET A 374 -3.56 5.01 -18.84
C MET A 374 -3.80 6.21 -17.92
N LYS A 375 -3.77 5.99 -16.59
CA LYS A 375 -3.89 7.05 -15.59
C LYS A 375 -2.81 8.14 -15.74
N ASN A 376 -1.55 7.74 -15.98
CA ASN A 376 -0.41 8.67 -16.04
C ASN A 376 -0.31 9.44 -17.37
N TYR A 377 -0.79 8.87 -18.48
CA TYR A 377 -0.56 9.40 -19.83
C TYR A 377 -1.82 9.94 -20.52
N LYS A 378 -3.00 9.84 -19.91
CA LYS A 378 -4.26 10.39 -20.50
C LYS A 378 -4.17 11.85 -20.91
N GLU A 379 -3.46 12.71 -20.17
CA GLU A 379 -3.25 14.11 -20.57
C GLU A 379 -2.46 14.25 -21.87
N HIS A 380 -1.50 13.33 -22.10
CA HIS A 380 -0.77 13.27 -23.36
C HIS A 380 -1.62 12.71 -24.50
N PHE A 381 -2.45 11.70 -24.24
CA PHE A 381 -3.37 11.15 -25.24
C PHE A 381 -4.39 12.22 -25.69
N LEU A 382 -5.05 12.90 -24.75
CA LEU A 382 -5.95 14.03 -25.04
C LEU A 382 -5.28 15.19 -25.79
N LYS A 383 -3.98 15.42 -25.57
CA LYS A 383 -3.25 16.50 -26.21
C LYS A 383 -2.77 16.15 -27.63
N HIS A 384 -2.36 14.91 -27.87
CA HIS A 384 -1.67 14.49 -29.09
C HIS A 384 -2.51 13.63 -30.03
N ASP A 385 -3.54 12.94 -29.52
CA ASP A 385 -4.43 12.07 -30.29
C ASP A 385 -5.82 12.01 -29.62
N ASN A 386 -6.45 13.18 -29.49
CA ASN A 386 -7.76 13.30 -28.82
C ASN A 386 -8.83 12.46 -29.51
N LYS A 387 -8.88 12.49 -30.84
CA LYS A 387 -9.96 11.87 -31.62
C LYS A 387 -10.01 10.36 -31.43
N ARG A 388 -8.92 9.63 -31.70
CA ARG A 388 -8.89 8.17 -31.54
C ARG A 388 -9.00 7.76 -30.07
N PHE A 389 -8.56 8.62 -29.14
CA PHE A 389 -8.72 8.37 -27.71
C PHE A 389 -10.18 8.46 -27.26
N GLN A 390 -10.96 9.47 -27.71
CA GLN A 390 -12.40 9.53 -27.43
C GLN A 390 -13.15 8.35 -28.09
N GLU A 391 -12.88 8.06 -29.36
CA GLU A 391 -13.44 6.89 -30.07
C GLU A 391 -13.16 5.58 -29.28
N TYR A 392 -11.95 5.42 -28.74
CA TYR A 392 -11.62 4.29 -27.87
C TYR A 392 -12.41 4.30 -26.54
N LEU A 393 -12.59 5.43 -25.87
CA LEU A 393 -13.37 5.51 -24.63
C LEU A 393 -14.86 5.22 -24.89
N GLU A 394 -15.41 5.65 -26.02
CA GLU A 394 -16.75 5.31 -26.48
C GLU A 394 -16.90 3.81 -26.77
N SER A 395 -15.95 3.19 -27.49
CA SER A 395 -15.89 1.72 -27.69
C SER A 395 -15.76 0.94 -26.38
N VAL A 396 -15.11 1.50 -25.35
CA VAL A 396 -15.07 0.86 -24.01
C VAL A 396 -16.40 1.04 -23.28
N LYS A 397 -17.07 2.18 -23.42
CA LYS A 397 -18.39 2.45 -22.82
C LYS A 397 -19.49 1.57 -23.42
N SER A 398 -19.43 1.29 -24.73
CA SER A 398 -20.34 0.37 -25.43
C SER A 398 -20.06 -1.11 -25.16
N GLY A 399 -18.87 -1.45 -24.64
CA GLY A 399 -18.44 -2.82 -24.35
C GLY A 399 -17.74 -3.54 -25.51
N GLU A 400 -17.51 -2.88 -26.65
CA GLU A 400 -16.71 -3.40 -27.77
C GLU A 400 -15.25 -3.65 -27.35
N ARG A 401 -14.72 -2.79 -26.46
CA ARG A 401 -13.32 -2.82 -26.00
C ARG A 401 -13.23 -2.83 -24.48
N THR A 402 -12.10 -3.28 -23.96
CA THR A 402 -11.83 -3.32 -22.51
C THR A 402 -10.68 -2.40 -22.12
N ILE A 403 -10.91 -1.57 -21.10
CA ILE A 403 -9.84 -0.84 -20.42
C ILE A 403 -9.18 -1.70 -19.34
N ALA A 404 -7.88 -1.51 -19.10
CA ALA A 404 -7.20 -2.15 -17.98
C ALA A 404 -7.49 -1.39 -16.67
N ALA A 405 -7.88 -2.11 -15.61
CA ALA A 405 -8.10 -1.57 -14.26
C ALA A 405 -7.32 -2.29 -13.14
N GLY A 406 -6.94 -3.56 -13.33
CA GLY A 406 -6.52 -4.47 -12.25
C GLY A 406 -5.43 -3.97 -11.29
N ALA A 407 -4.41 -3.25 -11.78
CA ALA A 407 -3.28 -2.77 -10.98
C ALA A 407 -3.50 -1.41 -10.28
N LEU A 408 -4.67 -0.77 -10.46
CA LEU A 408 -5.04 0.43 -9.69
C LEU A 408 -5.80 0.06 -8.41
N LEU A 409 -5.69 0.89 -7.38
CA LEU A 409 -6.48 0.77 -6.17
C LEU A 409 -7.79 1.59 -6.26
N PRO A 410 -8.87 1.23 -5.54
CA PRO A 410 -10.17 1.90 -5.66
C PRO A 410 -10.10 3.42 -5.40
N HIS A 411 -9.39 3.82 -4.34
CA HIS A 411 -9.18 5.22 -3.99
C HIS A 411 -8.32 5.97 -5.03
N GLU A 412 -7.40 5.28 -5.73
CA GLU A 412 -6.60 5.88 -6.79
C GLU A 412 -7.45 6.24 -8.02
N ILE A 413 -8.52 5.49 -8.29
CA ILE A 413 -9.47 5.77 -9.36
C ILE A 413 -10.34 6.96 -8.97
N ILE A 414 -10.92 6.94 -7.77
CA ILE A 414 -11.78 8.02 -7.26
C ILE A 414 -11.01 9.35 -7.13
N ALA A 415 -9.73 9.31 -6.77
CA ALA A 415 -8.86 10.50 -6.79
C ALA A 415 -8.71 11.12 -8.19
N SER A 416 -8.82 10.31 -9.26
CA SER A 416 -8.71 10.71 -10.66
C SER A 416 -10.02 11.20 -11.30
N LEU A 417 -11.14 11.26 -10.56
CA LEU A 417 -12.39 11.85 -11.04
C LEU A 417 -12.31 13.36 -11.30
N LYS A 418 -11.33 14.05 -10.69
CA LYS A 418 -11.13 15.51 -10.81
C LYS A 418 -10.06 15.89 -11.85
N ASP A 419 -9.64 14.92 -12.67
CA ASP A 419 -8.61 15.11 -13.69
C ASP A 419 -9.19 15.76 -14.97
N SER A 420 -8.29 16.12 -15.89
CA SER A 420 -8.58 16.91 -17.11
C SER A 420 -9.48 16.22 -18.14
N ASP A 421 -9.73 14.91 -18.02
CA ASP A 421 -10.67 14.13 -18.83
C ASP A 421 -12.14 14.20 -18.34
N GLY A 422 -12.40 14.94 -17.26
CA GLY A 422 -13.72 14.98 -16.62
C GLY A 422 -14.07 13.68 -15.88
N GLY A 423 -13.07 12.87 -15.51
CA GLY A 423 -13.25 11.62 -14.79
C GLY A 423 -13.65 10.41 -15.63
N GLN A 424 -13.85 10.55 -16.95
CA GLN A 424 -14.32 9.47 -17.83
C GLN A 424 -13.45 8.20 -17.78
N VAL A 425 -12.12 8.35 -17.74
CA VAL A 425 -11.21 7.19 -17.60
C VAL A 425 -11.40 6.51 -16.24
N ALA A 426 -11.68 7.28 -15.18
CA ALA A 426 -11.90 6.74 -13.84
C ALA A 426 -13.23 5.97 -13.74
N GLU A 427 -14.33 6.50 -14.31
CA GLU A 427 -15.63 5.83 -14.40
C GLU A 427 -15.51 4.45 -15.09
N LEU A 428 -14.84 4.40 -16.25
CA LEU A 428 -14.66 3.15 -17.01
C LEU A 428 -13.72 2.16 -16.30
N GLN A 429 -12.66 2.65 -15.62
CA GLN A 429 -11.78 1.80 -14.82
C GLN A 429 -12.47 1.27 -13.56
N TRP A 430 -13.37 2.05 -12.95
CA TRP A 430 -14.19 1.60 -11.82
C TRP A 430 -15.15 0.49 -12.24
N LYS A 431 -15.97 0.73 -13.26
CA LYS A 431 -16.92 -0.26 -13.78
C LYS A 431 -16.21 -1.58 -14.09
N ARG A 432 -15.10 -1.53 -14.84
CA ARG A 432 -14.29 -2.72 -15.16
C ARG A 432 -13.80 -3.46 -13.91
N MET A 433 -13.40 -2.73 -12.86
CA MET A 433 -12.89 -3.28 -11.60
C MET A 433 -13.98 -3.97 -10.78
N VAL A 434 -15.19 -3.42 -10.75
CA VAL A 434 -16.36 -4.04 -10.12
C VAL A 434 -16.79 -5.27 -10.93
N ASP A 435 -16.86 -5.18 -12.26
CA ASP A 435 -17.12 -6.32 -13.15
C ASP A 435 -16.09 -7.47 -12.97
N ASP A 436 -14.81 -7.15 -12.73
CA ASP A 436 -13.75 -8.15 -12.42
C ASP A 436 -13.97 -8.88 -11.09
N LEU A 437 -14.63 -8.24 -10.12
CA LEU A 437 -14.92 -8.82 -8.81
C LEU A 437 -16.25 -9.58 -8.83
N LEU A 438 -17.31 -9.04 -9.42
CA LEU A 438 -18.60 -9.72 -9.63
C LEU A 438 -18.44 -11.04 -10.40
N LYS A 439 -17.49 -11.13 -11.34
CA LYS A 439 -17.15 -12.38 -12.07
C LYS A 439 -16.48 -13.45 -11.20
N LYS A 440 -16.00 -13.11 -10.00
CA LYS A 440 -15.37 -14.05 -9.06
C LYS A 440 -16.34 -14.50 -7.96
N GLY A 441 -17.31 -13.66 -7.63
CA GLY A 441 -18.33 -13.89 -6.62
C GLY A 441 -19.07 -12.61 -6.33
N LYS A 442 -20.19 -12.73 -5.61
CA LYS A 442 -20.90 -11.60 -5.00
C LYS A 442 -20.80 -11.72 -3.48
N LEU A 443 -21.15 -10.65 -2.78
CA LEU A 443 -21.20 -10.65 -1.32
C LEU A 443 -22.64 -10.91 -0.84
N SER A 444 -22.91 -12.13 -0.37
CA SER A 444 -24.21 -12.50 0.21
C SER A 444 -24.45 -11.73 1.51
N ASN A 445 -25.55 -10.99 1.57
CA ASN A 445 -26.02 -10.21 2.72
C ASN A 445 -24.89 -9.47 3.47
N CYS A 446 -24.12 -8.64 2.77
CA CYS A 446 -23.03 -7.87 3.35
C CYS A 446 -23.38 -6.37 3.41
N ILE A 447 -22.90 -5.67 4.44
CA ILE A 447 -22.99 -4.20 4.52
C ILE A 447 -21.67 -3.57 4.98
N ALA A 448 -21.44 -2.32 4.58
CA ALA A 448 -20.27 -1.54 4.98
C ALA A 448 -20.63 -0.41 5.95
N VAL A 449 -19.92 -0.32 7.06
CA VAL A 449 -19.89 0.81 7.98
C VAL A 449 -18.73 1.72 7.57
N CYS A 450 -19.02 2.97 7.24
CA CYS A 450 -18.05 3.89 6.64
C CYS A 450 -17.62 5.00 7.62
N ASP A 451 -16.41 4.89 8.17
CA ASP A 451 -15.78 5.98 8.94
C ASP A 451 -15.29 7.10 8.02
N VAL A 452 -16.00 8.22 8.10
CA VAL A 452 -15.72 9.47 7.39
C VAL A 452 -15.42 10.62 8.37
N SER A 453 -14.91 10.29 9.56
CA SER A 453 -14.56 11.24 10.62
C SER A 453 -13.35 12.13 10.31
N GLY A 454 -13.06 13.07 11.23
CA GLY A 454 -11.94 14.00 11.12
C GLY A 454 -10.56 13.33 11.14
N SER A 455 -10.39 12.24 11.90
CA SER A 455 -9.14 11.46 11.94
C SER A 455 -8.90 10.77 10.60
N MET A 456 -9.95 10.28 9.94
CA MET A 456 -9.87 9.63 8.62
C MET A 456 -9.44 10.56 7.47
N ASN A 457 -9.46 11.88 7.66
CA ASN A 457 -9.11 12.88 6.65
C ASN A 457 -7.82 12.58 5.85
N GLY A 458 -7.88 12.81 4.53
CA GLY A 458 -6.78 12.57 3.59
C GLY A 458 -6.97 11.28 2.78
N GLU A 459 -5.95 10.43 2.76
CA GLU A 459 -5.96 9.17 2.00
C GLU A 459 -6.92 8.12 2.60
N PRO A 460 -6.95 7.88 3.93
CA PRO A 460 -7.85 6.88 4.55
C PRO A 460 -9.35 7.14 4.26
N MET A 461 -9.79 8.39 4.33
CA MET A 461 -11.13 8.84 3.91
C MET A 461 -11.48 8.39 2.48
N ASN A 462 -10.56 8.61 1.53
CA ASN A 462 -10.78 8.21 0.14
C ASN A 462 -10.79 6.68 -0.03
N VAL A 463 -10.10 5.94 0.84
CA VAL A 463 -10.12 4.48 0.88
C VAL A 463 -11.42 3.96 1.48
N CYS A 464 -11.89 4.53 2.59
CA CYS A 464 -13.17 4.21 3.21
C CYS A 464 -14.32 4.42 2.23
N VAL A 465 -14.44 5.61 1.63
CA VAL A 465 -15.45 5.93 0.60
C VAL A 465 -15.39 4.96 -0.58
N ALA A 466 -14.18 4.55 -1.00
CA ALA A 466 -14.01 3.63 -2.11
C ALA A 466 -14.39 2.19 -1.75
N LEU A 467 -13.93 1.66 -0.61
CA LEU A 467 -14.24 0.30 -0.21
C LEU A 467 -15.70 0.17 0.22
N GLY A 468 -16.27 1.15 0.92
CA GLY A 468 -17.70 1.20 1.26
C GLY A 468 -18.59 1.16 0.02
N LEU A 469 -18.30 1.99 -1.00
CA LEU A 469 -19.02 1.94 -2.27
C LEU A 469 -18.83 0.60 -3.01
N MET A 470 -17.62 0.03 -2.97
CA MET A 470 -17.34 -1.26 -3.59
C MET A 470 -18.10 -2.41 -2.93
N ILE A 471 -18.17 -2.48 -1.60
CA ILE A 471 -19.02 -3.45 -0.90
C ILE A 471 -20.48 -3.23 -1.30
N SER A 472 -20.96 -1.98 -1.25
CA SER A 472 -22.33 -1.60 -1.61
C SER A 472 -22.74 -2.03 -3.04
N GLU A 473 -21.82 -2.01 -4.01
CA GLU A 473 -22.06 -2.47 -5.39
C GLU A 473 -21.85 -3.99 -5.60
N LEU A 474 -21.13 -4.68 -4.69
CA LEU A 474 -20.89 -6.13 -4.71
C LEU A 474 -21.93 -6.93 -3.89
N SER A 475 -22.63 -6.27 -2.95
CA SER A 475 -23.66 -6.88 -2.13
C SER A 475 -24.91 -7.26 -2.93
N GLU A 476 -25.57 -8.33 -2.50
CA GLU A 476 -26.87 -8.76 -3.04
C GLU A 476 -28.05 -8.01 -2.41
N ASP A 477 -29.19 -8.03 -3.11
CA ASP A 477 -30.45 -7.51 -2.61
C ASP A 477 -30.89 -8.34 -1.38
N PRO A 478 -31.42 -7.74 -0.29
CA PRO A 478 -31.93 -6.37 -0.18
C PRO A 478 -30.89 -5.30 0.22
N TRP A 479 -29.66 -5.70 0.55
CA TRP A 479 -28.63 -4.82 1.15
C TRP A 479 -27.80 -4.04 0.12
N LYS A 480 -27.89 -4.43 -1.15
CA LYS A 480 -27.29 -3.75 -2.30
C LYS A 480 -27.59 -2.25 -2.33
N GLY A 481 -26.56 -1.45 -2.63
CA GLY A 481 -26.65 0.01 -2.67
C GLY A 481 -26.70 0.68 -1.29
N GLN A 482 -26.72 -0.06 -0.19
CA GLN A 482 -26.75 0.50 1.16
C GLN A 482 -25.37 0.56 1.82
N VAL A 483 -25.18 1.51 2.73
CA VAL A 483 -24.05 1.62 3.68
C VAL A 483 -24.54 2.20 5.00
N ILE A 484 -23.78 2.01 6.09
CA ILE A 484 -24.06 2.55 7.42
C ILE A 484 -23.11 3.71 7.74
N THR A 485 -23.64 4.80 8.29
CA THR A 485 -22.85 5.94 8.78
C THR A 485 -22.13 5.61 10.10
N PHE A 486 -20.85 5.92 10.19
CA PHE A 486 -20.08 5.88 11.44
C PHE A 486 -20.35 7.16 12.24
N ASP A 487 -21.28 7.10 13.19
CA ASP A 487 -21.74 8.23 14.00
C ASP A 487 -22.32 7.72 15.33
N THR A 488 -22.63 8.61 16.28
CA THR A 488 -23.26 8.22 17.56
C THR A 488 -24.65 7.63 17.38
N ASN A 489 -25.38 8.13 16.39
CA ASN A 489 -26.66 7.60 15.93
C ASN A 489 -26.47 7.07 14.50
N PRO A 490 -25.98 5.83 14.31
CA PRO A 490 -25.74 5.27 12.99
C PRO A 490 -27.05 5.14 12.21
N THR A 491 -27.01 5.37 10.90
CA THR A 491 -28.17 5.25 10.00
C THR A 491 -27.79 4.47 8.75
N ILE A 492 -28.71 3.65 8.27
CA ILE A 492 -28.59 2.97 6.98
C ILE A 492 -28.97 3.98 5.88
N GLN A 493 -28.08 4.17 4.90
CA GLN A 493 -28.23 5.12 3.81
C GLN A 493 -28.13 4.41 2.46
N MET A 494 -29.13 4.60 1.60
CA MET A 494 -29.11 4.14 0.20
C MET A 494 -28.29 5.13 -0.64
N VAL A 495 -27.19 4.66 -1.23
CA VAL A 495 -26.26 5.48 -2.03
C VAL A 495 -26.95 6.03 -3.27
N GLN A 496 -27.03 7.36 -3.36
CA GLN A 496 -27.64 8.07 -4.49
C GLN A 496 -26.60 8.50 -5.54
N GLY A 497 -27.02 8.52 -6.82
CA GLY A 497 -26.24 9.07 -7.94
C GLY A 497 -25.99 8.05 -9.06
N ASP A 498 -25.92 8.54 -10.30
CA ASP A 498 -25.69 7.70 -11.49
C ASP A 498 -24.20 7.53 -11.79
N SER A 499 -23.40 8.58 -11.53
CA SER A 499 -21.95 8.58 -11.72
C SER A 499 -21.16 8.18 -10.45
N LEU A 500 -19.95 7.66 -10.62
CA LEU A 500 -19.01 7.44 -9.50
C LEU A 500 -18.71 8.77 -8.77
N SER A 501 -18.66 9.88 -9.50
CA SER A 501 -18.51 11.21 -8.90
C SER A 501 -19.64 11.56 -7.93
N GLU A 502 -20.90 11.32 -8.29
CA GLU A 502 -22.05 11.58 -7.41
C GLU A 502 -22.09 10.61 -6.23
N LYS A 503 -21.99 9.31 -6.49
CA LYS A 503 -21.98 8.26 -5.45
C LYS A 503 -20.90 8.50 -4.39
N THR A 504 -19.68 8.83 -4.81
CA THR A 504 -18.58 9.11 -3.87
C THR A 504 -18.69 10.47 -3.19
N GLN A 505 -19.41 11.43 -3.78
CA GLN A 505 -19.70 12.70 -3.12
C GLN A 505 -20.86 12.57 -2.12
N PHE A 506 -21.83 11.69 -2.37
CA PHE A 506 -22.89 11.32 -1.43
C PHE A 506 -22.30 10.74 -0.14
N ILE A 507 -21.44 9.71 -0.23
CA ILE A 507 -20.81 9.10 0.95
C ILE A 507 -19.95 10.11 1.73
N ARG A 508 -19.17 10.96 1.06
CA ARG A 508 -18.38 12.03 1.71
C ARG A 508 -19.23 13.09 2.42
N ASN A 509 -20.47 13.29 1.99
CA ASN A 509 -21.40 14.29 2.50
C ASN A 509 -22.46 13.71 3.46
N MET A 510 -22.36 12.42 3.81
CA MET A 510 -23.19 11.83 4.87
C MET A 510 -23.04 12.62 6.17
N LYS A 511 -24.04 12.53 7.05
CA LYS A 511 -23.89 13.07 8.39
C LYS A 511 -22.88 12.21 9.14
N TRP A 512 -21.85 12.87 9.66
CA TRP A 512 -20.83 12.35 10.56
C TRP A 512 -20.46 13.47 11.52
N GLY A 513 -20.25 13.16 12.80
CA GLY A 513 -19.92 14.21 13.77
C GLY A 513 -19.77 13.80 15.23
N GLY A 514 -20.08 12.56 15.61
CA GLY A 514 -19.95 12.06 16.98
C GLY A 514 -19.00 10.87 17.16
N SER A 515 -19.03 10.33 18.37
CA SER A 515 -18.40 9.08 18.80
C SER A 515 -19.17 7.87 18.27
N THR A 516 -18.51 6.82 17.77
CA THR A 516 -19.25 5.65 17.25
C THR A 516 -19.76 4.75 18.37
N ASN A 517 -21.08 4.64 18.49
CA ASN A 517 -21.71 3.59 19.25
C ASN A 517 -21.77 2.31 18.39
N PHE A 518 -20.82 1.40 18.61
CA PHE A 518 -20.71 0.18 17.81
C PHE A 518 -21.92 -0.73 17.97
N GLN A 519 -22.50 -0.79 19.17
CA GLN A 519 -23.70 -1.60 19.44
C GLN A 519 -24.93 -1.06 18.69
N ALA A 520 -25.06 0.26 18.56
CA ALA A 520 -26.18 0.88 17.83
C ALA A 520 -26.18 0.54 16.32
N VAL A 521 -25.03 0.20 15.73
CA VAL A 521 -24.96 -0.30 14.35
C VAL A 521 -25.70 -1.63 14.23
N PHE A 522 -25.52 -2.52 15.21
CA PHE A 522 -26.17 -3.82 15.26
C PHE A 522 -27.64 -3.72 15.67
N ASP A 523 -27.99 -2.76 16.53
CA ASP A 523 -29.38 -2.43 16.84
C ASP A 523 -30.16 -2.00 15.59
N GLN A 524 -29.58 -1.13 14.73
CA GLN A 524 -30.18 -0.76 13.45
C GLN A 524 -30.39 -1.95 12.49
N ILE A 525 -29.40 -2.85 12.40
CA ILE A 525 -29.51 -4.07 11.57
C ILE A 525 -30.65 -4.97 12.09
N LEU A 526 -30.73 -5.12 13.42
CA LEU A 526 -31.72 -5.95 14.10
C LEU A 526 -33.13 -5.36 14.01
N ASP A 527 -33.28 -4.03 14.12
CA ASP A 527 -34.55 -3.33 13.93
C ASP A 527 -35.07 -3.51 12.50
N VAL A 528 -34.22 -3.39 11.47
CA VAL A 528 -34.62 -3.67 10.08
C VAL A 528 -34.98 -5.13 9.88
N ALA A 529 -34.22 -6.07 10.45
CA ALA A 529 -34.52 -7.50 10.35
C ALA A 529 -35.88 -7.86 10.97
N VAL A 530 -36.19 -7.30 12.15
CA VAL A 530 -37.50 -7.50 12.83
C VAL A 530 -38.64 -6.78 12.11
N GLN A 531 -38.43 -5.58 11.56
CA GLN A 531 -39.47 -4.84 10.84
C GLN A 531 -39.83 -5.46 9.49
N ALA A 532 -38.85 -6.07 8.81
CA ALA A 532 -39.02 -6.69 7.49
C ALA A 532 -39.26 -8.22 7.54
N ASP A 533 -39.39 -8.80 8.75
CA ASP A 533 -39.57 -10.25 8.99
C ASP A 533 -38.56 -11.11 8.22
N LEU A 534 -37.28 -10.73 8.30
CA LEU A 534 -36.22 -11.38 7.52
C LEU A 534 -35.90 -12.77 8.08
N THR A 535 -35.85 -13.76 7.18
CA THR A 535 -35.33 -15.09 7.53
C THR A 535 -33.83 -15.04 7.86
N GLU A 536 -33.31 -16.01 8.63
CA GLU A 536 -31.88 -16.09 8.97
C GLU A 536 -30.96 -16.11 7.72
N ASP A 537 -31.47 -16.53 6.56
CA ASP A 537 -30.73 -16.57 5.30
C ASP A 537 -30.81 -15.25 4.49
N GLN A 538 -31.63 -14.29 4.92
CA GLN A 538 -31.72 -12.91 4.39
C GLN A 538 -31.06 -11.88 5.32
N LEU A 539 -30.84 -12.25 6.58
CA LEU A 539 -30.11 -11.47 7.58
C LEU A 539 -28.67 -11.18 7.12
N ILE A 540 -28.12 -10.05 7.54
CA ILE A 540 -26.73 -9.66 7.27
C ILE A 540 -25.79 -10.74 7.82
N GLN A 541 -24.99 -11.33 6.93
CA GLN A 541 -24.00 -12.35 7.29
C GLN A 541 -22.66 -11.72 7.69
N LYS A 542 -22.25 -10.63 7.04
CA LYS A 542 -20.95 -9.97 7.26
C LYS A 542 -21.06 -8.44 7.30
N VAL A 543 -20.47 -7.82 8.31
CA VAL A 543 -20.37 -6.36 8.49
C VAL A 543 -18.92 -5.92 8.29
N PHE A 544 -18.66 -5.10 7.27
CA PHE A 544 -17.35 -4.53 6.99
C PHE A 544 -17.20 -3.18 7.68
N VAL A 545 -16.24 -3.05 8.60
CA VAL A 545 -16.02 -1.85 9.42
C VAL A 545 -14.74 -1.15 8.94
N PHE A 546 -14.89 -0.12 8.11
CA PHE A 546 -13.77 0.67 7.59
C PHE A 546 -13.50 1.86 8.50
N SER A 547 -12.44 1.82 9.31
CA SER A 547 -12.10 2.86 10.30
C SER A 547 -10.59 2.85 10.64
N ASP A 548 -10.13 3.79 11.46
CA ASP A 548 -8.80 3.81 12.08
C ASP A 548 -8.69 2.93 13.35
N MET A 549 -9.82 2.32 13.78
CA MET A 549 -9.97 1.48 14.97
C MET A 549 -9.93 2.25 16.30
N GLU A 550 -9.97 3.58 16.29
CA GLU A 550 -10.00 4.41 17.50
C GLU A 550 -11.44 4.59 17.97
N PHE A 551 -12.07 3.47 18.33
CA PHE A 551 -13.42 3.48 18.90
C PHE A 551 -13.45 4.22 20.24
N ASP A 552 -14.57 4.90 20.47
CA ASP A 552 -14.86 5.64 21.69
C ASP A 552 -15.55 4.73 22.72
N GLN A 553 -15.72 5.21 23.95
CA GLN A 553 -16.24 4.40 25.05
C GLN A 553 -17.74 4.11 24.89
N ALA A 554 -18.08 3.01 24.23
CA ALA A 554 -19.45 2.59 23.92
C ALA A 554 -20.14 1.87 25.10
N SER A 555 -20.40 2.57 26.20
CA SER A 555 -21.36 2.10 27.21
C SER A 555 -21.82 3.21 28.16
N GLU A 556 -23.12 3.52 28.16
CA GLU A 556 -23.76 4.17 29.29
C GLU A 556 -23.58 3.30 30.54
N HIS A 557 -23.11 3.88 31.63
CA HIS A 557 -23.13 3.21 32.93
C HIS A 557 -24.59 3.12 33.39
N HIS A 558 -25.17 1.91 33.37
CA HIS A 558 -26.37 1.66 34.19
C HIS A 558 -26.01 1.93 35.66
N GLY A 559 -26.63 2.96 36.21
CA GLY A 559 -26.11 3.62 37.40
C GLY A 559 -26.26 2.81 38.69
N TYR A 560 -25.18 2.80 39.47
CA TYR A 560 -25.27 2.90 40.92
C TYR A 560 -24.51 4.16 41.36
N GLY A 561 -25.24 5.12 41.91
CA GLY A 561 -24.71 6.44 42.25
C GLY A 561 -24.15 6.54 43.67
N GLY A 562 -23.17 7.43 43.84
CA GLY A 562 -22.81 8.07 45.11
C GLY A 562 -21.95 7.26 46.08
N TYR A 563 -20.73 7.73 46.36
CA TYR A 563 -20.51 8.63 47.50
C TYR A 563 -19.12 9.30 47.46
N TYR A 564 -18.94 10.31 48.31
CA TYR A 564 -17.80 11.24 48.33
C TYR A 564 -16.46 10.64 48.78
N GLY A 565 -15.38 11.31 48.37
CA GLY A 565 -14.00 10.98 48.72
C GLY A 565 -13.57 11.26 50.15
N GLY A 566 -12.28 11.00 50.38
CA GLY A 566 -11.57 11.29 51.62
C GLY A 566 -10.07 11.11 51.40
N TYR A 567 -9.30 12.19 51.58
CA TYR A 567 -7.86 12.08 51.82
C TYR A 567 -7.66 11.43 53.19
N ASN A 568 -6.65 10.57 53.34
CA ASN A 568 -5.88 10.53 54.59
C ASN A 568 -4.48 9.94 54.43
N SER A 569 -3.55 10.74 54.97
CA SER A 569 -2.26 10.47 55.59
C SER A 569 -1.71 9.04 55.71
N MET A 570 -0.38 8.98 55.54
CA MET A 570 0.62 8.28 56.37
C MET A 570 0.37 6.81 56.74
N ASP A 571 1.32 5.95 56.37
CA ASP A 571 2.23 5.40 57.38
C ASP A 571 3.64 5.30 56.80
N ASP A 572 4.62 5.59 57.66
CA ASP A 572 6.06 5.58 57.38
C ASP A 572 6.65 4.33 58.06
N ASP A 573 7.42 3.52 57.33
CA ASP A 573 8.18 2.43 57.94
C ASP A 573 9.49 2.26 57.18
N SER A 574 10.57 2.69 57.85
CA SER A 574 11.93 2.67 57.33
C SER A 574 12.66 1.41 57.78
N SER A 575 13.22 0.69 56.81
CA SER A 575 14.33 -0.23 57.09
C SER A 575 15.31 -0.20 55.92
N ASP A 576 16.53 0.22 56.25
CA ASP A 576 17.64 0.35 55.30
C ASP A 576 18.19 -1.02 54.87
N MET A 577 18.60 -1.12 53.60
CA MET A 577 19.75 -1.94 53.20
C MET A 577 20.32 -1.45 51.87
N ASP A 578 21.65 -1.48 51.77
CA ASP A 578 22.44 -0.75 50.78
C ASP A 578 22.35 -1.29 49.34
N SER A 579 22.27 -0.38 48.36
CA SER A 579 22.90 -0.55 47.03
C SER A 579 22.92 0.77 46.24
N ASP A 580 24.02 1.03 45.51
CA ASP A 580 24.24 2.24 44.69
C ASP A 580 23.32 2.33 43.44
N GLU A 581 22.04 2.64 43.63
CA GLU A 581 21.15 3.10 42.55
C GLU A 581 20.63 4.52 42.82
N SER A 582 20.64 5.38 41.80
CA SER A 582 20.23 6.77 41.97
C SER A 582 18.76 6.89 42.38
N GLU A 583 18.48 7.77 43.35
CA GLU A 583 17.17 7.92 43.99
C GLU A 583 16.04 8.26 43.00
N SER A 584 16.37 8.90 41.87
CA SER A 584 15.47 9.15 40.75
C SER A 584 15.07 7.88 39.98
N ASP A 585 16.00 6.95 39.73
CA ASP A 585 15.72 5.67 39.08
C ASP A 585 14.93 4.73 39.98
N VAL A 586 15.24 4.71 41.29
CA VAL A 586 14.49 3.94 42.29
C VAL A 586 13.04 4.44 42.36
N ASN A 587 12.83 5.75 42.39
CA ASN A 587 11.48 6.34 42.36
C ASN A 587 10.76 6.07 41.03
N ALA A 588 11.44 6.18 39.88
CA ALA A 588 10.84 5.84 38.58
C ALA A 588 10.50 4.34 38.45
N ARG A 589 11.26 3.44 39.09
CA ARG A 589 10.93 2.00 39.19
C ARG A 589 9.76 1.76 40.14
N ARG A 590 9.73 2.40 41.32
CA ARG A 590 8.59 2.35 42.26
C ARG A 590 7.31 2.84 41.59
N GLN A 591 7.35 3.97 40.89
CA GLN A 591 6.20 4.53 40.18
C GLN A 591 5.69 3.58 39.09
N ARG A 592 6.56 3.09 38.19
CA ARG A 592 6.18 2.08 37.18
C ARG A 592 5.62 0.79 37.80
N ARG A 593 6.14 0.36 38.96
CA ARG A 593 5.63 -0.82 39.69
C ARG A 593 4.26 -0.57 40.31
N ASN A 594 4.02 0.64 40.83
CA ASN A 594 2.73 1.05 41.39
C ASN A 594 1.68 1.25 40.29
N GLU A 595 2.04 1.86 39.16
CA GLU A 595 1.19 1.98 37.97
C GLU A 595 0.82 0.58 37.42
N ALA A 596 1.79 -0.33 37.28
CA ALA A 596 1.53 -1.71 36.86
C ALA A 596 0.68 -2.50 37.87
N ARG A 597 0.83 -2.23 39.18
CA ARG A 597 0.00 -2.85 40.23
C ARG A 597 -1.43 -2.30 40.20
N GLN A 598 -1.61 -0.99 40.11
CA GLN A 598 -2.93 -0.37 39.96
C GLN A 598 -3.61 -0.82 38.67
N GLN A 599 -2.87 -0.95 37.57
CA GLN A 599 -3.38 -1.51 36.32
C GLN A 599 -3.85 -2.96 36.51
N ARG A 600 -3.04 -3.84 37.11
CA ARG A 600 -3.44 -5.23 37.42
C ARG A 600 -4.64 -5.32 38.37
N GLU A 601 -4.71 -4.47 39.39
CA GLU A 601 -5.84 -4.43 40.32
C GLU A 601 -7.11 -3.92 39.63
N ARG A 602 -7.01 -2.96 38.69
CA ARG A 602 -8.12 -2.46 37.87
C ARG A 602 -8.59 -3.51 36.85
N GLU A 603 -7.66 -4.20 36.18
CA GLU A 603 -7.93 -5.32 35.27
C GLU A 603 -8.58 -6.51 36.00
N ALA A 604 -8.09 -6.87 37.19
CA ALA A 604 -8.68 -7.91 38.03
C ALA A 604 -10.07 -7.52 38.55
N ARG A 605 -10.32 -6.23 38.83
CA ARG A 605 -11.63 -5.71 39.25
C ARG A 605 -12.64 -5.71 38.09
N LEU A 606 -12.20 -5.42 36.87
CA LEU A 606 -12.99 -5.55 35.63
C LEU A 606 -13.31 -7.02 35.29
N ARG A 607 -12.32 -7.93 35.39
CA ARG A 607 -12.56 -9.38 35.24
C ARG A 607 -13.53 -9.94 36.29
N ARG A 608 -13.59 -9.34 37.49
CA ARG A 608 -14.55 -9.71 38.56
C ARG A 608 -15.94 -9.06 38.41
N SER A 609 -16.11 -8.05 37.57
CA SER A 609 -17.39 -7.33 37.44
C SER A 609 -18.29 -7.85 36.32
N GLY A 610 -17.97 -8.99 35.69
CA GLY A 610 -18.77 -9.55 34.60
C GLY A 610 -18.80 -8.64 33.36
N TRP A 611 -17.67 -8.04 33.00
CA TRP A 611 -17.56 -7.19 31.81
C TRP A 611 -17.73 -8.03 30.54
N GLU A 612 -18.88 -7.89 29.86
CA GLU A 612 -19.11 -8.39 28.50
C GLU A 612 -18.38 -7.47 27.48
N THR A 613 -17.77 -8.08 26.47
CA THR A 613 -17.28 -7.37 25.28
C THR A 613 -18.46 -6.88 24.42
N ASP A 614 -18.25 -5.84 23.60
CA ASP A 614 -19.28 -5.36 22.65
C ASP A 614 -19.86 -6.49 21.79
N TYR A 615 -19.02 -7.46 21.40
CA TYR A 615 -19.45 -8.61 20.60
C TYR A 615 -20.37 -9.56 21.38
N GLU A 616 -20.08 -9.85 22.65
CA GLU A 616 -20.95 -10.68 23.51
C GLU A 616 -22.32 -10.00 23.74
N VAL A 617 -22.33 -8.68 23.95
CA VAL A 617 -23.57 -7.89 24.06
C VAL A 617 -24.40 -7.97 22.77
N ILE A 618 -23.75 -7.82 21.60
CA ILE A 618 -24.41 -7.98 20.29
C ILE A 618 -24.99 -9.38 20.14
N GLN A 619 -24.23 -10.43 20.46
CA GLN A 619 -24.73 -11.81 20.38
C GLN A 619 -25.95 -12.03 21.29
N ARG A 620 -25.95 -11.47 22.50
CA ARG A 620 -27.07 -11.56 23.43
C ARG A 620 -28.32 -10.88 22.85
N LYS A 621 -28.20 -9.67 22.33
CA LYS A 621 -29.31 -8.92 21.69
C LYS A 621 -29.96 -9.68 20.52
N PHE A 622 -29.15 -10.33 19.67
CA PHE A 622 -29.66 -11.12 18.54
C PHE A 622 -30.42 -12.36 19.03
N ARG A 623 -29.87 -13.08 20.02
CA ARG A 623 -30.54 -14.23 20.66
C ARG A 623 -31.87 -13.84 21.33
N GLU A 624 -31.93 -12.70 22.01
CA GLU A 624 -33.14 -12.15 22.62
C GLU A 624 -34.26 -11.82 21.61
N LYS A 625 -33.92 -11.59 20.34
CA LYS A 625 -34.87 -11.38 19.23
C LYS A 625 -35.17 -12.66 18.42
N GLY A 626 -34.64 -13.81 18.83
CA GLY A 626 -34.90 -15.11 18.18
C GLY A 626 -33.95 -15.50 17.05
N TYR A 627 -32.89 -14.72 16.79
CA TYR A 627 -31.88 -15.04 15.77
C TYR A 627 -30.70 -15.82 16.40
N ASN A 628 -30.36 -16.98 15.83
CA ASN A 628 -29.25 -17.80 16.33
C ASN A 628 -27.91 -17.42 15.65
N LYS A 629 -27.99 -16.89 14.42
CA LYS A 629 -26.84 -16.37 13.68
C LYS A 629 -26.64 -14.88 13.98
N VAL A 630 -25.40 -14.51 14.21
CA VAL A 630 -24.95 -13.13 14.46
C VAL A 630 -24.03 -12.73 13.31
N PRO A 631 -24.14 -11.51 12.76
CA PRO A 631 -23.28 -11.10 11.65
C PRO A 631 -21.80 -11.19 12.03
N GLU A 632 -21.00 -11.79 11.16
CA GLU A 632 -19.56 -11.85 11.28
C GLU A 632 -18.96 -10.45 11.03
N ILE A 633 -17.86 -10.11 11.70
CA ILE A 633 -17.32 -8.74 11.69
C ILE A 633 -15.97 -8.71 10.99
N VAL A 634 -15.84 -7.89 9.94
CA VAL A 634 -14.57 -7.63 9.27
C VAL A 634 -14.08 -6.24 9.69
N PHE A 635 -13.23 -6.18 10.71
CA PHE A 635 -12.54 -4.95 11.08
C PHE A 635 -11.44 -4.66 10.05
N TRP A 636 -11.57 -3.53 9.36
CA TRP A 636 -10.67 -3.13 8.30
C TRP A 636 -9.94 -1.84 8.67
N ASN A 637 -8.70 -1.98 9.16
CA ASN A 637 -7.91 -0.84 9.60
C ASN A 637 -7.31 -0.05 8.41
N LEU A 638 -7.57 1.26 8.41
CA LEU A 638 -7.13 2.22 7.40
C LEU A 638 -6.09 3.24 7.91
N ARG A 639 -5.68 3.20 9.18
CA ARG A 639 -4.72 4.16 9.77
C ARG A 639 -3.85 3.50 10.85
N ASN A 640 -2.66 4.05 11.07
CA ASN A 640 -1.82 3.57 12.16
C ASN A 640 -2.49 3.90 13.50
N SER A 641 -2.86 2.87 14.25
CA SER A 641 -3.37 2.97 15.61
C SER A 641 -2.72 1.88 16.48
N LYS A 642 -2.89 2.01 17.80
CA LYS A 642 -2.48 0.99 18.79
C LYS A 642 -3.66 0.11 19.23
N ALA A 643 -4.89 0.49 18.85
CA ALA A 643 -6.11 -0.22 19.22
C ALA A 643 -6.25 -1.55 18.45
N THR A 644 -6.46 -2.63 19.20
CA THR A 644 -6.75 -3.96 18.64
C THR A 644 -8.13 -4.38 19.14
N PRO A 645 -9.15 -4.47 18.27
CA PRO A 645 -10.53 -4.63 18.73
C PRO A 645 -10.81 -6.02 19.32
N VAL A 646 -10.12 -7.06 18.87
CA VAL A 646 -10.33 -8.45 19.32
C VAL A 646 -9.01 -9.23 19.46
N PRO A 647 -8.95 -10.29 20.28
CA PRO A 647 -7.80 -11.19 20.34
C PRO A 647 -7.72 -12.11 19.11
N SER A 648 -6.60 -12.81 18.96
CA SER A 648 -6.28 -13.60 17.76
C SER A 648 -7.18 -14.82 17.50
N ASP A 649 -7.87 -15.29 18.54
CA ASP A 649 -8.71 -16.50 18.60
C ASP A 649 -10.21 -16.22 18.52
N GLN A 650 -10.63 -14.94 18.49
CA GLN A 650 -12.03 -14.54 18.47
C GLN A 650 -12.79 -15.14 17.27
N SER A 651 -13.75 -16.03 17.55
CA SER A 651 -14.59 -16.63 16.53
C SER A 651 -15.54 -15.59 15.91
N GLY A 652 -15.80 -15.71 14.59
CA GLY A 652 -16.73 -14.84 13.86
C GLY A 652 -16.19 -13.43 13.54
N VAL A 653 -14.89 -13.19 13.73
CA VAL A 653 -14.26 -11.88 13.48
C VAL A 653 -13.01 -12.02 12.61
N ALA A 654 -12.82 -11.08 11.68
CA ALA A 654 -11.66 -10.96 10.82
C ALA A 654 -10.94 -9.62 11.06
N LEU A 655 -9.61 -9.66 11.09
CA LEU A 655 -8.75 -8.48 11.15
C LEU A 655 -8.04 -8.30 9.81
N VAL A 656 -8.33 -7.20 9.11
CA VAL A 656 -7.80 -6.87 7.78
C VAL A 656 -7.28 -5.44 7.78
N SER A 657 -6.30 -5.08 6.95
CA SER A 657 -5.87 -3.68 6.84
C SER A 657 -5.18 -3.31 5.53
N GLY A 658 -5.02 -1.99 5.35
CA GLY A 658 -4.42 -1.40 4.15
C GLY A 658 -5.45 -1.09 3.06
N PHE A 659 -5.00 -0.63 1.90
CA PHE A 659 -5.88 0.05 0.93
C PHE A 659 -6.30 -0.83 -0.27
N SER A 660 -6.16 -2.15 -0.14
CA SER A 660 -6.23 -3.09 -1.26
C SER A 660 -7.56 -3.82 -1.35
N LYS A 661 -8.28 -3.59 -2.46
CA LYS A 661 -9.43 -4.40 -2.90
C LYS A 661 -9.15 -5.90 -2.99
N ASN A 662 -7.88 -6.32 -3.05
CA ASN A 662 -7.54 -7.72 -3.21
C ASN A 662 -7.95 -8.57 -2.01
N LEU A 663 -8.00 -7.97 -0.81
CA LEU A 663 -8.39 -8.66 0.42
C LEU A 663 -9.91 -8.84 0.53
N VAL A 664 -10.72 -8.09 -0.22
CA VAL A 664 -12.18 -8.32 -0.33
C VAL A 664 -12.47 -9.73 -0.87
N LYS A 665 -11.58 -10.29 -1.70
CA LYS A 665 -11.73 -11.63 -2.28
C LYS A 665 -11.77 -12.75 -1.25
N LEU A 666 -11.17 -12.54 -0.08
CA LEU A 666 -11.19 -13.50 1.04
C LEU A 666 -12.61 -13.72 1.58
N PHE A 667 -13.56 -12.86 1.21
CA PHE A 667 -14.95 -12.86 1.68
C PHE A 667 -15.97 -13.06 0.56
N LEU A 668 -15.53 -13.24 -0.70
CA LEU A 668 -16.42 -13.48 -1.87
C LEU A 668 -16.95 -14.92 -1.96
N GLU A 669 -16.39 -15.84 -1.19
CA GLU A 669 -16.85 -17.22 -1.08
C GLU A 669 -17.77 -17.35 0.15
N ASN A 670 -18.79 -18.20 0.08
CA ASN A 670 -19.81 -18.39 1.12
C ASN A 670 -19.29 -19.16 2.35
N GLY A 671 -17.98 -19.12 2.62
CA GLY A 671 -17.38 -19.60 3.86
C GLY A 671 -17.60 -18.61 5.01
N GLY A 672 -17.73 -19.15 6.22
CA GLY A 672 -17.74 -18.36 7.46
C GLY A 672 -16.34 -17.95 7.91
N ILE A 673 -16.27 -16.88 8.68
CA ILE A 673 -15.05 -16.35 9.29
C ILE A 673 -14.74 -17.15 10.57
N ILE A 674 -13.76 -18.05 10.46
CA ILE A 674 -13.32 -18.89 11.59
C ILE A 674 -12.74 -18.01 12.71
N ASN A 675 -11.63 -17.30 12.45
CA ASN A 675 -11.00 -16.34 13.38
C ASN A 675 -9.99 -15.45 12.63
N PRO A 676 -9.42 -14.40 13.26
CA PRO A 676 -8.44 -13.51 12.62
C PRO A 676 -7.18 -14.20 12.09
N VAL A 677 -6.68 -15.22 12.78
CA VAL A 677 -5.47 -15.96 12.38
C VAL A 677 -5.72 -16.79 11.11
N ALA A 678 -6.88 -17.45 11.00
CA ALA A 678 -7.27 -18.19 9.80
C ALA A 678 -7.36 -17.27 8.57
N VAL A 679 -7.97 -16.08 8.71
CA VAL A 679 -8.07 -15.09 7.62
C VAL A 679 -6.69 -14.55 7.23
N MET A 680 -5.78 -14.32 8.19
CA MET A 680 -4.39 -13.98 7.90
C MET A 680 -3.69 -15.09 7.11
N HIS A 681 -3.84 -16.36 7.52
CA HIS A 681 -3.23 -17.49 6.83
C HIS A 681 -3.76 -17.66 5.41
N GLU A 682 -5.06 -17.45 5.18
CA GLU A 682 -5.65 -17.52 3.84
C GLU A 682 -5.19 -16.35 2.95
N ALA A 683 -4.96 -15.16 3.52
CA ALA A 683 -4.32 -14.05 2.82
C ALA A 683 -2.85 -14.36 2.36
N ILE A 684 -2.26 -15.46 2.83
CA ILE A 684 -0.90 -15.92 2.49
C ILE A 684 -0.81 -17.42 2.09
N SER A 685 -1.93 -18.06 1.75
CA SER A 685 -1.98 -19.50 1.41
C SER A 685 -1.67 -19.81 -0.06
N GLY A 686 -1.94 -18.85 -0.96
CA GLY A 686 -1.86 -19.01 -2.41
C GLY A 686 -0.50 -19.46 -2.96
N GLU A 687 -0.51 -20.10 -4.12
CA GLU A 687 0.63 -20.83 -4.72
C GLU A 687 1.96 -20.06 -4.72
N MET A 688 1.96 -18.76 -5.04
CA MET A 688 3.17 -17.94 -5.05
C MET A 688 3.89 -17.88 -3.69
N TYR A 689 3.17 -18.01 -2.57
CA TYR A 689 3.74 -18.03 -1.23
C TYR A 689 4.47 -19.35 -0.91
N ARG A 690 4.25 -20.42 -1.69
CA ARG A 690 4.97 -21.70 -1.56
C ARG A 690 6.40 -21.63 -2.13
N LYS A 691 6.68 -20.65 -2.99
CA LYS A 691 8.02 -20.38 -3.55
C LYS A 691 8.97 -19.64 -2.58
N LEU A 692 8.49 -19.27 -1.39
CA LEU A 692 9.26 -18.53 -0.39
C LEU A 692 9.96 -19.50 0.57
N ALA A 693 11.26 -19.32 0.78
CA ALA A 693 12.06 -20.12 1.70
C ALA A 693 12.96 -19.25 2.57
N ILE A 694 13.34 -19.74 3.75
CA ILE A 694 14.31 -19.11 4.67
C ILE A 694 15.67 -19.76 4.40
N TYR A 695 16.73 -18.94 4.36
CA TYR A 695 18.07 -19.37 3.92
C TYR A 695 19.22 -18.95 4.86
N ASP A 696 18.92 -18.31 6.00
CA ASP A 696 19.93 -17.68 6.86
C ASP A 696 20.65 -18.70 7.77
#